data_AF-A0A9D8MF99-F1
#
_entry.id   AF-A0A9D8MF99-F1
#
_cell.length_a   1.000
_cell.length_b   1.000
_cell.length_c   1.000
_cell.angle_alpha   90.00
_cell.angle_beta   90.00
_cell.angle_gamma   90.00
#
_symmetry.space_group_name_H-M   'P 1'
#
loop_
_entity.id
_entity.type
_entity.pdbx_description
1 polymer ?
#
loop_
_entity_poly.entity_id
_entity_poly.type
_entity_poly.pdbx_seq_one_letter_code
_entity_poly.pdbx_strand_id
1 'polypeptide(L)'
;MGILTVYKASAGTGKTFRLAVEYIKLLIANPSSYNKILAVTFTNKATEEMKTRILSQLYGISKRLDDSADYMDRVTVDLGISEEVASKRAAVALTNLIHNYSYFRVETIDAFFQGVLRNLARELDLTANLRVALNDDQVEEQAVDDLIDTLDTTSLELGWILDYIRESIDDDHSWNVIGAIKKFGQNIFKDVYRANGEKLNEVLHSKGFFIQYTQTLRSIQQHAKDAMQKYADDYDETLKQYQLDVSDFSNGASGVCGYFIKLKNGLFYDDKIAGKRVNDAILNPDTWVTASNRKEGNTAYQAVKDVLGQLLIDAEKERKQQARLYRSARLTLGHLNQLRLLNSIASRFRELNNASNRFMLSETQSLLNDLIADSDSPFIYEKIGSELEHIMIDEFQDTSTIQWKNFKVLLKECLSHQDSKNLIVGDVKQSIYRWRSGDWRLLNDIEHEFDSSQIHSLPLSVNRRSSRRMIKFNNAFFKAASEEEYKQLAVDNATEAEQLKKAYKDLKQEILDKVPHTGYVRVELLTGDDYRATTFERIKTYIEELHTIGAKDSEIAILVRSNHTIQRIAEYLMEQMPEVRLVSNEAFCLDASDAVNIMVQALYTLANPQDELGKATLCKLYQVKVLKSAQSDDELFADITKLDDLLPANYANHREELLSMPLYELAERLFDIFQISRLSEQSAYVCAFFDQLSSFINDNIA
;
A
#
# COMPACT_ATOMS: atom_id res chain seq x y z
N MET A 1 -30.61 -27.43 0.75
CA MET A 1 -29.76 -26.32 1.23
C MET A 1 -28.66 -26.14 0.22
N GLY A 2 -28.35 -24.89 -0.12
CA GLY A 2 -27.23 -24.55 -0.98
C GLY A 2 -25.88 -24.91 -0.35
N ILE A 3 -24.83 -24.90 -1.18
CA ILE A 3 -23.46 -25.18 -0.75
C ILE A 3 -22.57 -24.00 -1.15
N LEU A 4 -21.69 -23.60 -0.24
CA LEU A 4 -20.59 -22.68 -0.49
C LEU A 4 -19.36 -23.47 -0.92
N THR A 5 -18.92 -23.28 -2.15
CA THR A 5 -17.66 -23.86 -2.64
C THR A 5 -16.53 -22.85 -2.48
N VAL A 6 -15.46 -23.24 -1.79
CA VAL A 6 -14.27 -22.42 -1.60
C VAL A 6 -13.10 -23.04 -2.36
N TYR A 7 -12.59 -22.36 -3.39
CA TYR A 7 -11.35 -22.76 -4.06
C TYR A 7 -10.15 -22.06 -3.45
N LYS A 8 -9.32 -22.83 -2.74
CA LYS A 8 -8.00 -22.40 -2.26
C LYS A 8 -7.00 -22.64 -3.37
N ALA A 9 -6.64 -21.58 -4.09
CA ALA A 9 -6.06 -21.73 -5.41
C ALA A 9 -4.72 -21.01 -5.51
N SER A 10 -3.64 -21.77 -5.66
CA SER A 10 -2.29 -21.21 -5.75
C SER A 10 -2.08 -20.42 -7.05
N ALA A 11 -1.02 -19.60 -7.13
CA ALA A 11 -0.70 -18.78 -8.29
C ALA A 11 -0.69 -19.57 -9.62
N GLY A 12 -1.41 -19.09 -10.63
CA GLY A 12 -1.42 -19.73 -11.95
C GLY A 12 -2.18 -21.07 -12.05
N THR A 13 -3.03 -21.40 -11.07
CA THR A 13 -3.83 -22.65 -11.08
C THR A 13 -5.16 -22.53 -11.83
N GLY A 14 -5.52 -21.32 -12.26
CA GLY A 14 -6.72 -21.04 -13.06
C GLY A 14 -7.92 -20.55 -12.24
N LYS A 15 -7.70 -19.79 -11.15
CA LYS A 15 -8.74 -19.09 -10.37
C LYS A 15 -9.81 -18.43 -11.25
N THR A 16 -9.36 -17.49 -12.08
CA THR A 16 -10.25 -16.68 -12.92
C THR A 16 -10.91 -17.49 -14.04
N PHE A 17 -10.23 -18.53 -14.55
CA PHE A 17 -10.84 -19.48 -15.49
C PHE A 17 -12.00 -20.23 -14.80
N ARG A 18 -11.77 -20.74 -13.58
CA ARG A 18 -12.78 -21.51 -12.83
C ARG A 18 -14.00 -20.66 -12.50
N LEU A 19 -13.79 -19.43 -12.03
CA LEU A 19 -14.89 -18.50 -11.73
C LEU A 19 -15.70 -18.19 -12.99
N ALA A 20 -15.03 -17.85 -14.10
CA ALA A 20 -15.72 -17.60 -15.37
C ALA A 20 -16.52 -18.82 -15.87
N VAL A 21 -15.97 -20.04 -15.75
CA VAL A 21 -16.67 -21.28 -16.09
C VAL A 21 -17.92 -21.46 -15.24
N GLU A 22 -17.84 -21.29 -13.92
CA GLU A 22 -19.02 -21.43 -13.04
C GLU A 22 -20.08 -20.37 -13.35
N TYR A 23 -19.69 -19.13 -13.62
CA TYR A 23 -20.62 -18.06 -14.03
C TYR A 23 -21.34 -18.42 -15.34
N ILE A 24 -20.58 -18.84 -16.36
CA ILE A 24 -21.13 -19.24 -17.67
C ILE A 24 -22.03 -20.47 -17.54
N LYS A 25 -21.70 -21.44 -16.67
CA LYS A 25 -22.55 -22.61 -16.41
C LYS A 25 -23.92 -22.22 -15.88
N LEU A 26 -23.99 -21.25 -14.96
CA LEU A 26 -25.25 -20.75 -14.44
C LEU A 26 -26.10 -20.09 -15.53
N LEU A 27 -25.48 -19.26 -16.37
CA LEU A 27 -26.15 -18.64 -17.51
C LEU A 27 -26.64 -19.65 -18.56
N ILE A 28 -25.86 -20.70 -18.83
CA ILE A 28 -26.26 -21.74 -19.79
C ILE A 28 -27.33 -22.67 -19.18
N ALA A 29 -27.32 -22.88 -17.87
CA ALA A 29 -28.40 -23.59 -17.18
C ALA A 29 -29.72 -22.80 -17.29
N ASN A 30 -29.68 -21.49 -17.06
CA ASN A 30 -30.82 -20.59 -17.17
C ASN A 30 -30.43 -19.22 -17.79
N PRO A 31 -30.63 -19.02 -19.11
CA PRO A 31 -30.23 -17.78 -19.80
C PRO A 31 -30.92 -16.50 -19.32
N SER A 32 -31.99 -16.60 -18.53
CA SER A 32 -32.74 -15.46 -18.00
C SER A 32 -32.33 -15.07 -16.58
N SER A 33 -31.46 -15.83 -15.90
CA SER A 33 -31.09 -15.59 -14.49
C SER A 33 -29.88 -14.67 -14.31
N TYR A 34 -29.42 -13.97 -15.35
CA TYR A 34 -28.22 -13.12 -15.30
C TYR A 34 -28.28 -12.04 -14.22
N ASN A 35 -29.47 -11.51 -13.91
CA ASN A 35 -29.69 -10.50 -12.87
C ASN A 35 -29.68 -11.07 -11.43
N LYS A 36 -29.65 -12.41 -11.29
CA LYS A 36 -29.61 -13.14 -10.02
C LYS A 36 -28.21 -13.64 -9.65
N ILE A 37 -27.21 -13.40 -10.50
CA ILE A 37 -25.83 -13.84 -10.29
C ILE A 37 -24.97 -12.61 -10.02
N LEU A 38 -24.47 -12.50 -8.79
CA LEU A 38 -23.51 -11.48 -8.39
C LEU A 38 -22.10 -12.07 -8.43
N ALA A 39 -21.20 -11.45 -9.19
CA ALA A 39 -19.76 -11.71 -9.11
C ALA A 39 -19.03 -10.44 -8.69
N VAL A 40 -18.31 -10.50 -7.58
CA VAL A 40 -17.57 -9.36 -7.05
C VAL A 40 -16.07 -9.57 -7.13
N THR A 41 -15.35 -8.50 -7.48
CA THR A 41 -13.88 -8.48 -7.53
C THR A 41 -13.32 -7.30 -6.72
N PHE A 42 -12.01 -7.30 -6.46
CA PHE A 42 -11.37 -6.23 -5.68
C PHE A 42 -11.06 -4.97 -6.50
N THR A 43 -10.89 -5.07 -7.83
CA THR A 43 -10.44 -3.93 -8.67
C THR A 43 -11.32 -3.74 -9.90
N ASN A 44 -11.47 -2.48 -10.35
CA ASN A 44 -12.22 -2.17 -11.57
C ASN A 44 -11.63 -2.89 -12.80
N LYS A 45 -10.30 -3.05 -12.86
CA LYS A 45 -9.62 -3.76 -13.95
C LYS A 45 -9.97 -5.25 -13.96
N ALA A 46 -10.04 -5.89 -12.79
CA ALA A 46 -10.45 -7.30 -12.69
C ALA A 46 -11.93 -7.49 -13.07
N THR A 47 -12.79 -6.57 -12.67
CA THR A 47 -14.20 -6.51 -13.10
C THR A 47 -14.31 -6.47 -14.63
N GLU A 48 -13.61 -5.54 -15.29
CA GLU A 48 -13.66 -5.39 -16.75
C GLU A 48 -13.05 -6.59 -17.48
N GLU A 49 -11.94 -7.15 -16.98
CA GLU A 49 -11.38 -8.40 -17.50
C GLU A 49 -12.41 -9.55 -17.40
N MET A 50 -13.08 -9.68 -16.25
CA MET A 50 -14.07 -10.73 -16.03
C MET A 50 -15.28 -10.58 -16.95
N LYS A 51 -15.83 -9.36 -17.09
CA LYS A 51 -16.94 -9.08 -18.03
C LYS A 51 -16.56 -9.44 -19.45
N THR A 52 -15.42 -8.92 -19.92
CA THR A 52 -14.92 -9.15 -21.28
C THR A 52 -14.74 -10.64 -21.53
N ARG A 53 -14.15 -11.36 -20.57
CA ARG A 53 -13.97 -12.81 -20.65
C ARG A 53 -15.30 -13.56 -20.74
N ILE A 54 -16.27 -13.27 -19.87
CA ILE A 54 -17.58 -13.93 -19.87
C ILE A 54 -18.27 -13.73 -21.23
N LEU A 55 -18.33 -12.49 -21.72
CA LEU A 55 -18.97 -12.18 -23.01
C LEU A 55 -18.27 -12.85 -24.19
N SER A 56 -16.94 -12.79 -24.22
CA SER A 56 -16.13 -13.38 -25.29
C SER A 56 -16.30 -14.91 -25.33
N GLN A 57 -16.32 -15.56 -24.17
CA GLN A 57 -16.47 -17.01 -24.07
C GLN A 57 -17.91 -17.45 -24.36
N LEU A 58 -18.94 -16.69 -23.94
CA LEU A 58 -20.32 -16.96 -24.37
C LEU A 58 -20.47 -16.85 -25.89
N TYR A 59 -19.84 -15.85 -26.51
CA TYR A 59 -19.81 -15.71 -27.96
C TYR A 59 -19.12 -16.91 -28.61
N GLY A 60 -17.92 -17.28 -28.13
CA GLY A 60 -17.17 -18.41 -28.65
C GLY A 60 -17.91 -19.75 -28.50
N ILE A 61 -18.56 -20.01 -27.36
CA ILE A 61 -19.45 -21.17 -27.16
C ILE A 61 -20.63 -21.13 -28.13
N SER A 62 -21.26 -19.97 -28.31
CA SER A 62 -22.40 -19.82 -29.22
C SER A 62 -22.05 -20.15 -30.68
N LYS A 63 -20.82 -19.81 -31.09
CA LYS A 63 -20.29 -20.04 -32.44
C LYS A 63 -19.45 -21.32 -32.57
N ARG A 64 -19.19 -22.01 -31.47
CA ARG A 64 -18.31 -23.20 -31.37
C ARG A 64 -16.91 -22.94 -31.90
N LEU A 65 -16.30 -21.84 -31.43
CA LEU A 65 -14.93 -21.49 -31.78
C LEU A 65 -13.93 -22.32 -30.97
N ASP A 66 -12.78 -22.64 -31.59
CA ASP A 66 -11.72 -23.45 -30.98
C ASP A 66 -11.18 -22.82 -29.68
N ASP A 67 -11.06 -21.49 -29.64
CA ASP A 67 -10.60 -20.74 -28.45
C ASP A 67 -11.51 -20.91 -27.22
N SER A 68 -12.73 -21.40 -27.41
CA SER A 68 -13.71 -21.68 -26.35
C SER A 68 -13.94 -23.17 -26.12
N ALA A 69 -13.17 -24.07 -26.76
CA ALA A 69 -13.34 -25.52 -26.61
C ALA A 69 -13.23 -25.97 -25.15
N ASP A 70 -12.22 -25.50 -24.41
CA ASP A 70 -12.03 -25.82 -22.98
C ASP A 70 -13.24 -25.40 -22.12
N TYR A 71 -13.90 -24.28 -22.46
CA TYR A 71 -15.10 -23.82 -21.78
C TYR A 71 -16.32 -24.65 -22.18
N MET A 72 -16.49 -24.94 -23.47
CA MET A 72 -17.55 -25.79 -24.00
C MET A 72 -17.53 -27.15 -23.31
N ASP A 73 -16.39 -27.84 -23.33
CA ASP A 73 -16.21 -29.17 -22.76
C ASP A 73 -16.61 -29.20 -21.28
N ARG A 74 -16.16 -28.20 -20.51
CA ARG A 74 -16.49 -28.08 -19.09
C ARG A 74 -17.97 -27.87 -18.85
N VAL A 75 -18.60 -26.98 -19.63
CA VAL A 75 -20.03 -26.68 -19.50
C VAL A 75 -20.86 -27.92 -19.85
N THR A 76 -20.56 -28.60 -20.96
CA THR A 76 -21.33 -29.77 -21.41
C THR A 76 -21.18 -30.94 -20.46
N VAL A 77 -19.98 -31.20 -19.96
CA VAL A 77 -19.71 -32.26 -18.98
C VAL A 77 -20.43 -31.97 -17.66
N ASP A 78 -20.27 -30.75 -17.11
CA ASP A 78 -20.80 -30.44 -15.78
C ASP A 78 -22.33 -30.29 -15.77
N LEU A 79 -22.95 -29.86 -16.88
CA LEU A 79 -24.41 -29.74 -17.00
C LEU A 79 -25.08 -30.98 -17.61
N GLY A 80 -24.32 -31.93 -18.17
CA GLY A 80 -24.87 -33.10 -18.85
C GLY A 80 -25.68 -32.77 -20.11
N ILE A 81 -25.29 -31.73 -20.85
CA ILE A 81 -25.98 -31.26 -22.06
C ILE A 81 -25.11 -31.41 -23.30
N SER A 82 -25.72 -31.49 -24.49
CA SER A 82 -24.97 -31.50 -25.75
C SER A 82 -24.42 -30.11 -26.10
N GLU A 83 -23.33 -30.07 -26.87
CA GLU A 83 -22.75 -28.82 -27.39
C GLU A 83 -23.77 -27.97 -28.16
N GLU A 84 -24.72 -28.59 -28.84
CA GLU A 84 -25.77 -27.87 -29.57
C GLU A 84 -26.70 -27.12 -28.62
N VAL A 85 -27.08 -27.73 -27.51
CA VAL A 85 -27.92 -27.08 -26.48
C VAL A 85 -27.12 -25.98 -25.79
N ALA A 86 -25.85 -26.24 -25.43
CA ALA A 86 -24.97 -25.25 -24.81
C ALA A 86 -24.79 -24.02 -25.72
N SER A 87 -24.51 -24.23 -27.01
CA SER A 87 -24.37 -23.17 -28.03
C SER A 87 -25.62 -22.32 -28.18
N LYS A 88 -26.82 -22.94 -28.28
CA LYS A 88 -28.09 -22.21 -28.37
C LYS A 88 -28.36 -21.38 -27.12
N ARG A 89 -28.17 -21.95 -25.93
CA ARG A 89 -28.40 -21.25 -24.66
C ARG A 89 -27.38 -20.14 -24.41
N ALA A 90 -26.12 -20.34 -24.79
CA ALA A 90 -25.08 -19.31 -24.74
C ALA A 90 -25.43 -18.11 -25.63
N ALA A 91 -25.99 -18.34 -26.83
CA ALA A 91 -26.45 -17.26 -27.70
C ALA A 91 -27.58 -16.43 -27.05
N VAL A 92 -28.55 -17.10 -26.41
CA VAL A 92 -29.64 -16.42 -25.69
C VAL A 92 -29.11 -15.64 -24.50
N ALA A 93 -28.23 -16.25 -23.69
CA ALA A 93 -27.64 -15.59 -22.52
C ALA A 93 -26.81 -14.35 -22.91
N LEU A 94 -25.99 -14.46 -23.96
CA LEU A 94 -25.22 -13.34 -24.50
C LEU A 94 -26.14 -12.21 -24.99
N THR A 95 -27.20 -12.56 -25.71
CA THR A 95 -28.19 -11.58 -26.19
C THR A 95 -28.84 -10.85 -25.01
N ASN A 96 -29.29 -11.58 -24.00
CA ASN A 96 -29.91 -11.01 -22.81
C ASN A 96 -28.96 -10.06 -22.05
N LEU A 97 -27.70 -10.47 -21.88
CA LEU A 97 -26.68 -9.66 -21.20
C LEU A 97 -26.34 -8.37 -21.94
N ILE A 98 -26.19 -8.43 -23.27
CA ILE A 98 -25.86 -7.24 -24.08
C ILE A 98 -27.03 -6.25 -24.07
N HIS A 99 -28.28 -6.72 -24.21
CA HIS A 99 -29.45 -5.85 -24.20
C HIS A 99 -29.75 -5.26 -22.80
N ASN A 100 -29.35 -5.96 -21.73
CA ASN A 100 -29.61 -5.58 -20.35
C ASN A 100 -28.31 -5.41 -19.55
N TYR A 101 -27.31 -4.74 -20.16
CA TYR A 101 -25.96 -4.64 -19.60
C TYR A 101 -25.90 -4.00 -18.20
N SER A 102 -26.85 -3.11 -17.88
CA SER A 102 -26.98 -2.50 -16.55
C SER A 102 -27.28 -3.51 -15.43
N TYR A 103 -27.83 -4.68 -15.77
CA TYR A 103 -28.11 -5.77 -14.84
C TYR A 103 -27.01 -6.84 -14.84
N PHE A 104 -25.92 -6.64 -15.57
CA PHE A 104 -24.76 -7.52 -15.55
C PHE A 104 -23.94 -7.25 -14.28
N ARG A 105 -24.32 -7.91 -13.18
CA ARG A 105 -23.75 -7.73 -11.83
C ARG A 105 -22.38 -8.39 -11.67
N VAL A 106 -21.44 -7.96 -12.50
CA VAL A 106 -20.00 -8.18 -12.31
C VAL A 106 -19.43 -6.82 -11.95
N GLU A 107 -19.06 -6.62 -10.69
CA GLU A 107 -18.66 -5.30 -10.19
C GLU A 107 -17.63 -5.40 -9.06
N THR A 108 -17.10 -4.27 -8.61
CA THR A 108 -16.24 -4.29 -7.44
C THR A 108 -17.06 -4.43 -6.17
N ILE A 109 -16.45 -4.96 -5.11
CA ILE A 109 -17.08 -5.05 -3.78
C ILE A 109 -17.62 -3.68 -3.35
N ASP A 110 -16.82 -2.63 -3.53
CA ASP A 110 -17.21 -1.27 -3.15
C ASP A 110 -18.37 -0.74 -3.99
N ALA A 111 -18.36 -0.95 -5.32
CA ALA A 111 -19.43 -0.51 -6.21
C ALA A 111 -20.78 -1.18 -5.86
N PHE A 112 -20.76 -2.49 -5.59
CA PHE A 112 -21.95 -3.22 -5.16
C PHE A 112 -22.58 -2.60 -3.91
N PHE A 113 -21.80 -2.47 -2.85
CA PHE A 113 -22.30 -1.97 -1.57
C PHE A 113 -22.68 -0.48 -1.59
N GLN A 114 -21.99 0.34 -2.39
CA GLN A 114 -22.42 1.72 -2.66
C GLN A 114 -23.77 1.75 -3.37
N GLY A 115 -24.01 0.84 -4.32
CA GLY A 115 -25.30 0.68 -4.97
C GLY A 115 -26.41 0.35 -3.97
N VAL A 116 -26.17 -0.62 -3.08
CA VAL A 116 -27.11 -0.98 -2.00
C VAL A 116 -27.38 0.21 -1.08
N LEU A 117 -26.33 0.89 -0.60
CA LEU A 117 -26.49 2.03 0.30
C LEU A 117 -27.26 3.17 -0.36
N ARG A 118 -26.99 3.48 -1.64
CA ARG A 118 -27.69 4.54 -2.37
C ARG A 118 -29.19 4.28 -2.47
N ASN A 119 -29.59 3.02 -2.63
CA ASN A 119 -31.00 2.64 -2.64
C ASN A 119 -31.62 2.74 -1.24
N LEU A 120 -30.88 2.34 -0.19
CA LEU A 120 -31.31 2.49 1.21
C LEU A 120 -31.47 3.95 1.65
N ALA A 121 -30.50 4.81 1.30
CA ALA A 121 -30.48 6.21 1.71
C ALA A 121 -31.68 7.00 1.16
N ARG A 122 -32.16 6.66 -0.05
CA ARG A 122 -33.36 7.28 -0.64
C ARG A 122 -34.64 7.02 0.17
N GLU A 123 -34.70 5.94 0.94
CA GLU A 123 -35.86 5.58 1.75
C GLU A 123 -35.75 6.00 3.22
N LEU A 124 -34.52 6.03 3.77
CA LEU A 124 -34.26 6.47 5.14
C LEU A 124 -34.41 8.00 5.34
N ASP A 125 -34.87 8.72 4.33
CA ASP A 125 -34.95 10.19 4.28
C ASP A 125 -33.61 10.88 4.64
N LEU A 126 -32.50 10.13 4.47
CA LEU A 126 -31.14 10.65 4.47
C LEU A 126 -31.03 11.49 3.21
N THR A 127 -31.41 12.76 3.35
CA THR A 127 -31.81 13.74 2.33
C THR A 127 -31.31 13.50 0.89
N ALA A 128 -32.15 13.85 -0.08
CA ALA A 128 -31.96 13.73 -1.54
C ALA A 128 -30.64 14.29 -2.14
N ASN A 129 -29.75 14.84 -1.33
CA ASN A 129 -28.46 15.43 -1.68
C ASN A 129 -27.25 14.67 -1.11
N LEU A 130 -27.39 13.42 -0.65
CA LEU A 130 -26.28 12.64 -0.11
C LEU A 130 -25.18 12.47 -1.18
N ARG A 131 -24.14 13.30 -1.09
CA ARG A 131 -22.99 13.28 -1.99
C ARG A 131 -21.96 12.34 -1.38
N VAL A 132 -21.84 11.16 -1.99
CA VAL A 132 -20.74 10.24 -1.73
C VAL A 132 -19.47 10.88 -2.31
N ALA A 133 -18.56 11.34 -1.45
CA ALA A 133 -17.33 12.00 -1.87
C ALA A 133 -16.17 10.98 -1.99
N LEU A 134 -15.32 11.16 -2.99
CA LEU A 134 -14.11 10.36 -3.23
C LEU A 134 -12.85 10.96 -2.59
N ASN A 135 -12.84 12.27 -2.30
CA ASN A 135 -11.66 13.01 -1.86
C ASN A 135 -11.67 13.25 -0.34
N ASP A 136 -11.51 12.17 0.42
CA ASP A 136 -11.43 12.21 1.89
C ASP A 136 -10.24 13.08 2.37
N ASP A 137 -9.13 13.10 1.63
CA ASP A 137 -7.92 13.85 1.96
C ASP A 137 -8.14 15.37 1.93
N GLN A 138 -8.87 15.90 0.94
CA GLN A 138 -9.14 17.35 0.85
C GLN A 138 -10.01 17.84 2.01
N VAL A 139 -10.97 17.02 2.43
CA VAL A 139 -11.84 17.34 3.56
C VAL A 139 -11.07 17.24 4.89
N GLU A 140 -10.10 16.33 4.99
CA GLU A 140 -9.19 16.24 6.14
C GLU A 140 -8.30 17.46 6.26
N GLU A 141 -7.65 17.88 5.17
CA GLU A 141 -6.81 19.07 5.19
C GLU A 141 -7.61 20.30 5.59
N GLN A 142 -8.84 20.45 5.07
CA GLN A 142 -9.76 21.50 5.47
C GLN A 142 -10.17 21.39 6.95
N ALA A 143 -10.41 20.19 7.46
CA ALA A 143 -10.73 19.98 8.88
C ALA A 143 -9.60 20.41 9.82
N VAL A 144 -8.34 20.20 9.40
CA VAL A 144 -7.17 20.66 10.15
C VAL A 144 -7.04 22.17 10.08
N ASP A 145 -7.22 22.77 8.90
CA ASP A 145 -7.18 24.23 8.74
C ASP A 145 -8.29 24.90 9.58
N ASP A 146 -9.52 24.40 9.52
CA ASP A 146 -10.64 24.90 10.33
C ASP A 146 -10.41 24.67 11.84
N LEU A 147 -9.79 23.54 12.22
CA LEU A 147 -9.43 23.30 13.61
C LEU A 147 -8.47 24.38 14.10
N ILE A 148 -7.44 24.72 13.31
CA ILE A 148 -6.43 25.72 13.65
C ILE A 148 -7.02 27.13 13.68
N ASP A 149 -7.82 27.48 12.68
CA ASP A 149 -8.45 28.81 12.55
C ASP A 149 -9.46 29.10 13.67
N THR A 150 -10.05 28.05 14.27
CA THR A 150 -10.99 28.18 15.39
C THR A 150 -10.35 28.18 16.77
N LEU A 151 -9.01 28.05 16.88
CA LEU A 151 -8.32 28.05 18.17
C LEU A 151 -8.27 29.45 18.79
N ASP A 152 -8.59 29.52 20.08
CA ASP A 152 -8.43 30.70 20.92
C ASP A 152 -7.52 30.44 22.12
N THR A 153 -7.21 31.50 22.89
CA THR A 153 -6.35 31.41 24.09
C THR A 153 -6.92 30.53 25.22
N THR A 154 -8.19 30.13 25.13
CA THR A 154 -8.85 29.25 26.10
C THR A 154 -8.95 27.80 25.63
N SER A 155 -8.62 27.53 24.36
CA SER A 155 -8.70 26.22 23.73
C SER A 155 -7.62 25.30 24.30
N LEU A 156 -8.01 24.10 24.74
CA LEU A 156 -7.07 23.10 25.25
C LEU A 156 -6.12 22.62 24.15
N GLU A 157 -6.64 22.52 22.93
CA GLU A 157 -5.98 22.12 21.70
C GLU A 157 -4.82 23.04 21.34
N LEU A 158 -4.97 24.36 21.57
CA LEU A 158 -3.89 25.33 21.36
C LEU A 158 -2.69 25.01 22.26
N GLY A 159 -2.96 24.65 23.53
CA GLY A 159 -1.91 24.20 24.44
C GLY A 159 -1.17 22.96 23.91
N TRP A 160 -1.88 22.02 23.31
CA TRP A 160 -1.28 20.79 22.76
C TRP A 160 -0.44 21.05 21.52
N ILE A 161 -0.87 21.96 20.66
CA ILE A 161 -0.09 22.40 19.49
C ILE A 161 1.18 23.12 19.96
N LEU A 162 1.09 23.99 20.96
CA LEU A 162 2.27 24.67 21.52
C LEU A 162 3.26 23.70 22.17
N ASP A 163 2.77 22.69 22.89
CA ASP A 163 3.61 21.63 23.44
C ASP A 163 4.31 20.83 22.33
N TYR A 164 3.58 20.52 21.24
CA TYR A 164 4.15 19.83 20.08
C TYR A 164 5.21 20.67 19.35
N ILE A 165 4.97 21.98 19.18
CA ILE A 165 5.96 22.89 18.59
C ILE A 165 7.23 22.93 19.44
N ARG A 166 7.10 23.02 20.77
CA ARG A 166 8.26 23.02 21.68
C ARG A 166 9.06 21.73 21.58
N GLU A 167 8.40 20.58 21.63
CA GLU A 167 9.07 19.28 21.45
C GLU A 167 9.75 19.16 20.09
N SER A 168 9.11 19.63 19.01
CA SER A 168 9.69 19.62 17.67
C SER A 168 10.95 20.50 17.58
N ILE A 169 10.98 21.64 18.28
CA ILE A 169 12.16 22.52 18.34
C ILE A 169 13.27 21.87 19.17
N ASP A 170 12.93 21.26 20.31
CA ASP A 170 13.89 20.55 21.16
C ASP A 170 14.57 19.37 20.43
N ASP A 171 13.87 18.77 19.47
CA ASP A 171 14.35 17.68 18.61
C ASP A 171 15.03 18.18 17.30
N ASP A 172 15.40 19.47 17.17
CA ASP A 172 16.01 20.09 15.97
C ASP A 172 15.15 20.00 14.67
N HIS A 173 13.82 19.90 14.78
CA HIS A 173 12.90 19.89 13.65
C HIS A 173 12.29 21.27 13.36
N SER A 174 11.57 21.40 12.23
CA SER A 174 10.88 22.63 11.81
C SER A 174 9.78 23.05 12.80
N TRP A 175 9.69 24.35 13.09
CA TRP A 175 8.60 24.93 13.90
C TRP A 175 7.23 24.85 13.20
N ASN A 176 7.21 24.78 11.86
CA ASN A 176 5.98 24.60 11.10
C ASN A 176 5.54 23.13 11.19
N VAL A 177 4.64 22.88 12.13
CA VAL A 177 4.09 21.56 12.42
C VAL A 177 2.79 21.25 11.66
N ILE A 178 2.19 22.21 10.96
CA ILE A 178 0.85 22.07 10.34
C ILE A 178 0.84 20.93 9.32
N GLY A 179 1.84 20.88 8.43
CA GLY A 179 1.94 19.79 7.46
C GLY A 179 2.12 18.41 8.13
N ALA A 180 2.80 18.35 9.27
CA ALA A 180 2.93 17.12 10.04
C ALA A 180 1.61 16.72 10.72
N ILE A 181 0.83 17.71 11.19
CA ILE A 181 -0.51 17.50 11.75
C ILE A 181 -1.46 16.97 10.68
N LYS A 182 -1.53 17.60 9.49
CA LYS A 182 -2.34 17.11 8.35
C LYS A 182 -1.99 15.66 7.98
N LYS A 183 -0.70 15.40 7.76
CA LYS A 183 -0.21 14.04 7.47
C LYS A 183 -0.54 13.04 8.58
N PHE A 184 -0.53 13.46 9.83
CA PHE A 184 -0.93 12.60 10.95
C PHE A 184 -2.46 12.46 11.05
N GLY A 185 -3.23 13.49 10.71
CA GLY A 185 -4.69 13.51 10.68
C GLY A 185 -5.27 12.46 9.74
N GLN A 186 -4.59 12.16 8.63
CA GLN A 186 -4.93 11.03 7.74
C GLN A 186 -5.06 9.67 8.47
N ASN A 187 -4.50 9.51 9.67
CA ASN A 187 -4.69 8.28 10.46
C ASN A 187 -6.14 8.07 10.92
N ILE A 188 -7.03 9.08 10.90
CA ILE A 188 -8.46 8.91 11.22
C ILE A 188 -9.17 7.94 10.26
N PHE A 189 -8.64 7.80 9.03
CA PHE A 189 -9.19 6.92 8.00
C PHE A 189 -8.73 5.47 8.15
N LYS A 190 -7.75 5.19 9.01
CA LYS A 190 -7.27 3.83 9.22
C LYS A 190 -8.24 3.05 10.10
N ASP A 191 -8.53 1.81 9.71
CA ASP A 191 -9.44 0.93 10.45
C ASP A 191 -9.01 0.68 11.89
N VAL A 192 -7.70 0.70 12.17
CA VAL A 192 -7.19 0.57 13.55
C VAL A 192 -7.69 1.72 14.42
N TYR A 193 -7.67 2.96 13.90
CA TYR A 193 -8.23 4.10 14.63
C TYR A 193 -9.75 3.97 14.71
N ARG A 194 -10.44 3.69 13.62
CA ARG A 194 -11.93 3.57 13.62
C ARG A 194 -12.45 2.53 14.61
N ALA A 195 -11.80 1.36 14.67
CA ALA A 195 -12.21 0.29 15.58
C ALA A 195 -11.94 0.59 17.07
N ASN A 196 -11.03 1.53 17.36
CA ASN A 196 -10.58 1.81 18.73
C ASN A 196 -10.71 3.29 19.14
N GLY A 197 -11.20 4.16 18.27
CA GLY A 197 -11.10 5.61 18.39
C GLY A 197 -11.89 6.14 19.57
N GLU A 198 -13.10 5.60 19.79
CA GLU A 198 -13.92 5.94 20.95
C GLU A 198 -13.26 5.52 22.26
N LYS A 199 -12.78 4.28 22.36
CA LYS A 199 -12.06 3.78 23.54
C LYS A 199 -10.78 4.58 23.82
N LEU A 200 -10.05 4.89 22.76
CA LEU A 200 -8.85 5.73 22.83
C LEU A 200 -9.22 7.11 23.36
N ASN A 201 -10.31 7.68 22.86
CA ASN A 201 -10.80 8.98 23.25
C ASN A 201 -11.18 9.04 24.74
N GLU A 202 -11.91 8.03 25.23
CA GLU A 202 -12.26 7.89 26.65
C GLU A 202 -11.02 7.86 27.55
N VAL A 203 -10.01 7.09 27.16
CA VAL A 203 -8.76 6.98 27.92
C VAL A 203 -7.99 8.30 27.90
N LEU A 204 -7.86 8.95 26.74
CA LEU A 204 -7.09 10.19 26.60
C LEU A 204 -7.74 11.40 27.30
N HIS A 205 -9.07 11.43 27.42
CA HIS A 205 -9.79 12.48 28.14
C HIS A 205 -9.85 12.25 29.65
N SER A 206 -9.44 11.08 30.13
CA SER A 206 -9.40 10.83 31.56
C SER A 206 -8.41 11.77 32.26
N LYS A 207 -8.87 12.44 33.32
CA LYS A 207 -8.11 13.50 33.99
C LYS A 207 -6.75 12.99 34.47
N GLY A 208 -5.68 13.63 34.00
CA GLY A 208 -4.31 13.33 34.42
C GLY A 208 -3.67 12.11 33.77
N PHE A 209 -4.38 11.34 32.93
CA PHE A 209 -3.81 10.17 32.26
C PHE A 209 -2.60 10.53 31.40
N PHE A 210 -2.71 11.58 30.59
CA PHE A 210 -1.62 11.99 29.71
C PHE A 210 -0.33 12.30 30.48
N ILE A 211 -0.46 13.01 31.60
CA ILE A 211 0.66 13.37 32.47
C ILE A 211 1.28 12.11 33.06
N GLN A 212 0.46 11.22 33.63
CA GLN A 212 0.91 9.96 34.25
C GLN A 212 1.56 9.02 33.22
N TYR A 213 0.98 8.92 32.03
CA TYR A 213 1.49 8.07 30.96
C TYR A 213 2.81 8.61 30.41
N THR A 214 2.91 9.92 30.19
CA THR A 214 4.17 10.59 29.81
C THR A 214 5.26 10.37 30.86
N GLN A 215 4.93 10.51 32.14
CA GLN A 215 5.86 10.23 33.25
C GLN A 215 6.30 8.77 33.25
N THR A 216 5.39 7.83 33.00
CA THR A 216 5.69 6.40 32.91
C THR A 216 6.67 6.12 31.78
N LEU A 217 6.44 6.66 30.58
CA LEU A 217 7.32 6.49 29.43
C LEU A 217 8.71 7.11 29.65
N ARG A 218 8.77 8.31 30.24
CA ARG A 218 10.05 8.95 30.61
C ARG A 218 10.79 8.15 31.68
N SER A 219 10.09 7.56 32.64
CA SER A 219 10.68 6.65 33.64
C SER A 219 11.27 5.40 33.00
N ILE A 220 10.57 4.79 32.03
CA ILE A 220 11.10 3.67 31.24
C ILE A 220 12.38 4.08 30.49
N GLN A 221 12.39 5.26 29.87
CA GLN A 221 13.58 5.77 29.19
C GLN A 221 14.76 5.98 30.14
N GLN A 222 14.50 6.57 31.31
CA GLN A 222 15.53 6.84 32.31
C GLN A 222 16.07 5.53 32.90
N HIS A 223 15.21 4.59 33.27
CA HIS A 223 15.61 3.27 33.76
C HIS A 223 16.50 2.53 32.74
N ALA A 224 16.15 2.56 31.46
CA ALA A 224 16.96 1.94 30.41
C ALA A 224 18.34 2.62 30.27
N LYS A 225 18.41 3.95 30.37
CA LYS A 225 19.67 4.71 30.36
C LYS A 225 20.52 4.35 31.59
N ASP A 226 19.94 4.38 32.78
CA ASP A 226 20.63 4.11 34.04
C ASP A 226 21.18 2.67 34.08
N ALA A 227 20.39 1.70 33.61
CA ALA A 227 20.83 0.30 33.50
C ALA A 227 22.05 0.15 32.60
N MET A 228 22.10 0.84 31.46
CA MET A 228 23.24 0.79 30.53
C MET A 228 24.44 1.61 31.01
N GLN A 229 24.18 2.72 31.70
CA GLN A 229 25.21 3.53 32.33
C GLN A 229 25.96 2.73 33.39
N LYS A 230 25.25 1.90 34.18
CA LYS A 230 25.88 1.01 35.17
C LYS A 230 26.96 0.11 34.56
N TYR A 231 26.69 -0.54 33.42
CA TYR A 231 27.70 -1.37 32.75
C TYR A 231 28.89 -0.56 32.22
N ALA A 232 28.67 0.69 31.81
CA ALA A 232 29.75 1.58 31.40
C ALA A 232 30.60 2.04 32.60
N ASP A 233 29.97 2.27 33.75
CA ASP A 233 30.64 2.64 35.00
C ASP A 233 31.45 1.45 35.56
N ASP A 234 30.86 0.23 35.57
CA ASP A 234 31.54 -1.02 35.97
C ASP A 234 32.75 -1.30 35.06
N TYR A 235 32.64 -1.00 33.76
CA TYR A 235 33.75 -1.08 32.80
C TYR A 235 34.87 -0.09 33.15
N ASP A 236 34.55 1.18 33.36
CA ASP A 236 35.52 2.22 33.72
C ASP A 236 36.20 1.95 35.07
N GLU A 237 35.46 1.42 36.06
CA GLU A 237 36.00 1.02 37.36
C GLU A 237 36.96 -0.17 37.22
N THR A 238 36.61 -1.15 36.40
CA THR A 238 37.49 -2.29 36.10
C THR A 238 38.78 -1.82 35.43
N LEU A 239 38.71 -0.90 34.46
CA LEU A 239 39.92 -0.34 33.83
C LEU A 239 40.84 0.35 34.86
N LYS A 240 40.27 1.13 35.78
CA LYS A 240 41.04 1.80 36.85
C LYS A 240 41.68 0.79 37.81
N GLN A 241 40.94 -0.24 38.21
CA GLN A 241 41.43 -1.26 39.13
C GLN A 241 42.65 -1.99 38.56
N TYR A 242 42.63 -2.30 37.25
CA TYR A 242 43.73 -2.98 36.56
C TYR A 242 44.79 -2.01 35.98
N GLN A 243 44.61 -0.70 36.16
CA GLN A 243 45.48 0.36 35.62
C GLN A 243 45.64 0.27 34.09
N LEU A 244 44.52 0.06 33.40
CA LEU A 244 44.45 -0.11 31.95
C LEU A 244 43.79 1.10 31.28
N ASP A 245 44.16 1.33 30.03
CA ASP A 245 43.55 2.30 29.12
C ASP A 245 42.89 1.58 27.92
N VAL A 246 41.98 2.27 27.24
CA VAL A 246 41.33 1.77 26.01
C VAL A 246 42.37 1.35 24.97
N SER A 247 43.52 2.03 24.90
CA SER A 247 44.61 1.71 23.98
C SER A 247 45.32 0.38 24.25
N ASP A 248 45.15 -0.23 25.43
CA ASP A 248 45.75 -1.53 25.78
C ASP A 248 45.04 -2.72 25.13
N PHE A 249 43.86 -2.50 24.56
CA PHE A 249 43.03 -3.53 23.94
C PHE A 249 43.09 -3.50 22.41
N SER A 250 42.76 -4.64 21.81
CA SER A 250 42.77 -4.81 20.36
C SER A 250 41.81 -3.82 19.69
N ASN A 251 42.35 -2.97 18.81
CA ASN A 251 41.63 -1.91 18.08
C ASN A 251 41.04 -0.79 18.95
N GLY A 252 41.36 -0.75 20.25
CA GLY A 252 40.90 0.28 21.21
C GLY A 252 39.43 0.68 21.05
N ALA A 253 39.17 1.98 20.86
CA ALA A 253 37.82 2.54 20.71
C ALA A 253 37.06 2.07 19.45
N SER A 254 37.76 1.52 18.46
CA SER A 254 37.14 0.90 17.27
C SER A 254 36.92 -0.62 17.42
N GLY A 255 37.36 -1.19 18.54
CA GLY A 255 37.16 -2.56 18.98
C GLY A 255 36.05 -2.68 20.01
N VAL A 256 36.19 -3.63 20.94
CA VAL A 256 35.15 -3.93 21.94
C VAL A 256 35.02 -2.81 22.98
N CYS A 257 36.09 -2.09 23.31
CA CYS A 257 36.02 -0.93 24.22
C CYS A 257 35.06 0.15 23.69
N GLY A 258 34.96 0.31 22.36
CA GLY A 258 34.01 1.22 21.72
C GLY A 258 32.55 0.91 22.04
N TYR A 259 32.22 -0.35 22.36
CA TYR A 259 30.88 -0.74 22.80
C TYR A 259 30.50 -0.04 24.11
N PHE A 260 31.36 -0.13 25.14
CA PHE A 260 31.10 0.51 26.44
C PHE A 260 31.15 2.04 26.37
N ILE A 261 32.03 2.60 25.54
CA ILE A 261 32.03 4.06 25.26
C ILE A 261 30.69 4.50 24.67
N LYS A 262 30.10 3.71 23.76
CA LYS A 262 28.78 4.00 23.21
C LYS A 262 27.66 3.85 24.24
N LEU A 263 27.74 2.86 25.14
CA LEU A 263 26.80 2.76 26.27
C LEU A 263 26.83 4.02 27.13
N LYS A 264 28.03 4.47 27.51
CA LYS A 264 28.26 5.71 28.28
C LYS A 264 27.70 6.96 27.61
N ASN A 265 27.81 7.04 26.30
CA ASN A 265 27.28 8.15 25.51
C ASN A 265 25.77 8.03 25.23
N GLY A 266 25.08 7.04 25.82
CA GLY A 266 23.64 6.83 25.65
C GLY A 266 23.24 6.25 24.29
N LEU A 267 24.18 5.72 23.50
CA LEU A 267 23.94 5.17 22.15
C LEU A 267 23.61 3.66 22.16
N PHE A 268 23.18 3.12 23.32
CA PHE A 268 22.89 1.69 23.51
C PHE A 268 21.75 1.15 22.63
N TYR A 269 20.90 2.05 22.13
CA TYR A 269 19.77 1.72 21.27
C TYR A 269 20.13 1.75 19.78
N ASP A 270 21.39 1.86 19.37
CA ASP A 270 21.81 1.65 17.97
C ASP A 270 21.98 0.15 17.68
N ASP A 271 21.37 -0.38 16.61
CA ASP A 271 21.54 -1.78 16.19
C ASP A 271 22.98 -2.11 15.79
N LYS A 272 23.76 -1.11 15.36
CA LYS A 272 25.15 -1.28 14.94
C LYS A 272 26.14 -1.25 16.11
N ILE A 273 25.66 -1.12 17.35
CA ILE A 273 26.54 -1.09 18.53
C ILE A 273 27.31 -2.41 18.71
N ALA A 274 26.65 -3.55 18.47
CA ALA A 274 27.23 -4.89 18.55
C ALA A 274 27.68 -5.37 17.16
N GLY A 275 28.73 -4.72 16.63
CA GLY A 275 29.36 -5.12 15.36
C GLY A 275 30.07 -6.46 15.43
N LYS A 276 30.61 -6.94 14.30
CA LYS A 276 31.31 -8.23 14.18
C LYS A 276 32.31 -8.50 15.32
N ARG A 277 33.16 -7.52 15.64
CA ARG A 277 34.19 -7.65 16.69
C ARG A 277 33.61 -7.87 18.09
N VAL A 278 32.47 -7.26 18.38
CA VAL A 278 31.76 -7.44 19.66
C VAL A 278 31.15 -8.84 19.72
N ASN A 279 30.52 -9.29 18.63
CA ASN A 279 29.94 -10.63 18.55
C ASN A 279 31.02 -11.73 18.63
N ASP A 280 32.16 -11.54 17.98
CA ASP A 280 33.32 -12.44 18.09
C ASP A 280 33.83 -12.50 19.54
N ALA A 281 33.83 -11.37 20.26
CA ALA A 281 34.23 -11.28 21.66
C ALA A 281 33.24 -11.89 22.66
N ILE A 282 31.94 -11.87 22.35
CA ILE A 282 30.90 -12.57 23.11
C ILE A 282 31.08 -14.09 23.00
N LEU A 283 31.40 -14.59 21.80
CA LEU A 283 31.66 -16.01 21.56
C LEU A 283 33.02 -16.46 22.12
N ASN A 284 34.02 -15.58 22.02
CA ASN A 284 35.37 -15.83 22.50
C ASN A 284 36.01 -14.55 23.08
N PRO A 285 36.01 -14.40 24.41
CA PRO A 285 36.60 -13.24 25.09
C PRO A 285 38.07 -12.97 24.76
N ASP A 286 38.85 -13.98 24.34
CA ASP A 286 40.29 -13.82 24.03
C ASP A 286 40.54 -12.84 22.87
N THR A 287 39.52 -12.54 22.08
CA THR A 287 39.59 -11.59 20.96
C THR A 287 39.70 -10.13 21.40
N TRP A 288 39.45 -9.82 22.68
CA TRP A 288 39.67 -8.48 23.26
C TRP A 288 41.12 -8.00 23.19
N VAL A 289 42.08 -8.93 23.24
CA VAL A 289 43.51 -8.63 23.18
C VAL A 289 44.14 -9.24 21.93
N THR A 290 45.24 -8.64 21.47
CA THR A 290 46.03 -9.16 20.36
C THR A 290 46.61 -10.54 20.69
N ALA A 291 46.86 -11.37 19.68
CA ALA A 291 47.39 -12.73 19.90
C ALA A 291 48.72 -12.74 20.67
N SER A 292 49.55 -11.69 20.53
CA SER A 292 50.81 -11.53 21.26
C SER A 292 50.61 -11.33 22.77
N ASN A 293 49.47 -10.78 23.18
CA ASN A 293 49.17 -10.37 24.54
C ASN A 293 48.35 -11.43 25.32
N ARG A 294 47.96 -12.54 24.67
CA ARG A 294 47.24 -13.68 25.29
C ARG A 294 48.18 -14.59 26.08
N LYS A 295 48.76 -14.07 27.17
CA LYS A 295 49.72 -14.80 28.01
C LYS A 295 49.44 -14.55 29.49
N GLU A 296 49.71 -15.55 30.32
CA GLU A 296 49.69 -15.39 31.78
C GLU A 296 50.66 -14.28 32.19
N GLY A 297 50.19 -13.34 33.02
CA GLY A 297 50.95 -12.15 33.44
C GLY A 297 50.66 -10.87 32.64
N ASN A 298 49.91 -10.94 31.53
CA ASN A 298 49.40 -9.72 30.89
C ASN A 298 48.15 -9.21 31.61
N THR A 299 48.19 -7.97 32.09
CA THR A 299 47.13 -7.34 32.90
C THR A 299 45.81 -7.18 32.12
N ALA A 300 45.87 -6.80 30.84
CA ALA A 300 44.68 -6.66 30.00
C ALA A 300 44.01 -8.01 29.73
N TYR A 301 44.79 -9.06 29.49
CA TYR A 301 44.26 -10.40 29.28
C TYR A 301 43.63 -10.99 30.56
N GLN A 302 44.23 -10.73 31.73
CA GLN A 302 43.65 -11.11 33.02
C GLN A 302 42.33 -10.38 33.28
N ALA A 303 42.28 -9.06 33.11
CA ALA A 303 41.04 -8.28 33.28
C ALA A 303 39.88 -8.80 32.40
N VAL A 304 40.18 -9.25 31.18
CA VAL A 304 39.20 -9.86 30.27
C VAL A 304 38.66 -11.19 30.79
N LYS A 305 39.54 -12.05 31.30
CA LYS A 305 39.15 -13.36 31.84
C LYS A 305 38.39 -13.24 33.15
N ASP A 306 38.80 -12.31 34.01
CA ASP A 306 38.28 -12.20 35.36
C ASP A 306 36.95 -11.45 35.41
N VAL A 307 36.78 -10.39 34.61
CA VAL A 307 35.61 -9.49 34.71
C VAL A 307 35.06 -9.06 33.36
N LEU A 308 35.87 -8.46 32.47
CA LEU A 308 35.35 -7.73 31.30
C LEU A 308 34.64 -8.62 30.28
N GLY A 309 35.07 -9.88 30.13
CA GLY A 309 34.44 -10.84 29.23
C GLY A 309 33.01 -11.17 29.64
N GLN A 310 32.79 -11.45 30.93
CA GLN A 310 31.46 -11.71 31.48
C GLN A 310 30.60 -10.44 31.48
N LEU A 311 31.19 -9.29 31.83
CA LEU A 311 30.52 -7.99 31.79
C LEU A 311 29.96 -7.68 30.39
N LEU A 312 30.70 -8.00 29.32
CA LEU A 312 30.22 -7.83 27.95
C LEU A 312 29.00 -8.69 27.61
N ILE A 313 29.02 -9.96 28.02
CA ILE A 313 27.92 -10.90 27.75
C ILE A 313 26.65 -10.44 28.47
N ASP A 314 26.77 -10.06 29.74
CA ASP A 314 25.64 -9.60 30.54
C ASP A 314 25.12 -8.25 30.02
N ALA A 315 26.02 -7.31 29.69
CA ALA A 315 25.66 -6.04 29.10
C ALA A 315 24.90 -6.22 27.78
N GLU A 316 25.36 -7.06 26.85
CA GLU A 316 24.67 -7.25 25.56
C GLU A 316 23.32 -7.94 25.72
N LYS A 317 23.20 -8.89 26.66
CA LYS A 317 21.93 -9.56 26.96
C LYS A 317 20.90 -8.56 27.47
N GLU A 318 21.25 -7.74 28.45
CA GLU A 318 20.34 -6.74 29.01
C GLU A 318 20.10 -5.58 28.05
N ARG A 319 21.12 -5.14 27.29
CA ARG A 319 20.99 -4.08 26.29
C ARG A 319 19.89 -4.36 25.28
N LYS A 320 19.77 -5.59 24.76
CA LYS A 320 18.69 -5.93 23.81
C LYS A 320 17.31 -5.65 24.38
N GLN A 321 17.08 -5.99 25.64
CA GLN A 321 15.81 -5.74 26.33
C GLN A 321 15.61 -4.24 26.59
N GLN A 322 16.62 -3.55 27.13
CA GLN A 322 16.52 -2.12 27.46
C GLN A 322 16.41 -1.25 26.20
N ALA A 323 17.12 -1.60 25.12
CA ALA A 323 17.02 -0.93 23.83
C ALA A 323 15.61 -1.04 23.25
N ARG A 324 14.96 -2.21 23.33
CA ARG A 324 13.56 -2.38 22.90
C ARG A 324 12.63 -1.47 23.70
N LEU A 325 12.73 -1.48 25.03
CA LEU A 325 11.88 -0.64 25.90
C LEU A 325 12.11 0.86 25.64
N TYR A 326 13.37 1.28 25.55
CA TYR A 326 13.74 2.66 25.27
C TYR A 326 13.21 3.14 23.92
N ARG A 327 13.39 2.33 22.85
CA ARG A 327 12.87 2.66 21.51
C ARG A 327 11.34 2.76 21.51
N SER A 328 10.65 1.80 22.12
CA SER A 328 9.19 1.83 22.23
C SER A 328 8.69 3.05 22.98
N ALA A 329 9.33 3.41 24.10
CA ALA A 329 8.96 4.59 24.87
C ALA A 329 9.24 5.89 24.10
N ARG A 330 10.40 5.99 23.44
CA ARG A 330 10.78 7.14 22.61
C ARG A 330 9.83 7.35 21.44
N LEU A 331 9.52 6.27 20.70
CA LEU A 331 8.58 6.33 19.57
C LEU A 331 7.18 6.71 20.04
N THR A 332 6.71 6.13 21.15
CA THR A 332 5.40 6.48 21.71
C THR A 332 5.34 7.96 22.10
N LEU A 333 6.36 8.46 22.80
CA LEU A 333 6.42 9.86 23.22
C LEU A 333 6.39 10.82 22.03
N GLY A 334 7.17 10.56 20.98
CA GLY A 334 7.23 11.42 19.78
C GLY A 334 5.91 11.54 19.00
N HIS A 335 4.96 10.62 19.21
CA HIS A 335 3.64 10.65 18.55
C HIS A 335 2.49 10.94 19.53
N LEU A 336 2.77 11.09 20.83
CA LEU A 336 1.74 11.16 21.85
C LEU A 336 0.91 12.45 21.74
N ASN A 337 1.54 13.59 21.43
CA ASN A 337 0.85 14.86 21.23
C ASN A 337 -0.03 14.86 19.98
N GLN A 338 0.50 14.32 18.87
CA GLN A 338 -0.25 14.16 17.62
C GLN A 338 -1.51 13.29 17.84
N LEU A 339 -1.41 12.24 18.66
CA LEU A 339 -2.55 11.36 18.99
C LEU A 339 -3.70 12.09 19.67
N ARG A 340 -3.43 13.14 20.47
CA ARG A 340 -4.48 13.96 21.11
C ARG A 340 -5.24 14.78 20.08
N LEU A 341 -4.49 15.43 19.18
CA LEU A 341 -5.04 16.25 18.12
C LEU A 341 -5.88 15.42 17.15
N LEU A 342 -5.53 14.14 16.96
CA LEU A 342 -6.25 13.23 16.08
C LEU A 342 -7.75 13.15 16.37
N ASN A 343 -8.15 13.20 17.65
CA ASN A 343 -9.56 13.20 18.01
C ASN A 343 -10.24 14.53 17.68
N SER A 344 -9.60 15.66 17.96
CA SER A 344 -10.13 16.98 17.62
C SER A 344 -10.29 17.12 16.10
N ILE A 345 -9.31 16.64 15.33
CA ILE A 345 -9.37 16.55 13.86
C ILE A 345 -10.54 15.65 13.44
N ALA A 346 -10.68 14.45 14.01
CA ALA A 346 -11.78 13.54 13.70
C ALA A 346 -13.17 14.13 14.03
N SER A 347 -13.29 14.98 15.05
CA SER A 347 -14.54 15.69 15.36
C SER A 347 -14.84 16.75 14.32
N ARG A 348 -13.89 17.63 14.03
CA ARG A 348 -14.03 18.69 13.00
C ARG A 348 -14.35 18.11 11.64
N PHE A 349 -13.67 17.02 11.29
CA PHE A 349 -13.89 16.30 10.06
C PHE A 349 -15.34 15.76 9.95
N ARG A 350 -15.88 15.18 11.03
CA ARG A 350 -17.29 14.75 11.07
C ARG A 350 -18.27 15.92 11.00
N GLU A 351 -17.98 17.02 11.69
CA GLU A 351 -18.78 18.26 11.63
C GLU A 351 -18.88 18.81 10.21
N LEU A 352 -17.75 18.87 9.48
CA LEU A 352 -17.71 19.35 8.10
C LEU A 352 -18.48 18.45 7.13
N ASN A 353 -18.37 17.14 7.27
CA ASN A 353 -19.13 16.20 6.47
C ASN A 353 -20.64 16.31 6.74
N ASN A 354 -21.03 16.40 8.01
CA ASN A 354 -22.43 16.58 8.40
C ASN A 354 -23.00 17.90 7.86
N ALA A 355 -22.26 19.01 8.00
CA ALA A 355 -22.68 20.32 7.49
C ALA A 355 -22.86 20.33 5.96
N SER A 356 -22.05 19.55 5.25
CA SER A 356 -22.07 19.46 3.78
C SER A 356 -23.00 18.37 3.25
N ASN A 357 -23.69 17.62 4.11
CA ASN A 357 -24.43 16.39 3.76
C ASN A 357 -23.58 15.41 2.92
N ARG A 358 -22.28 15.34 3.22
CA ARG A 358 -21.32 14.45 2.56
C ARG A 358 -21.17 13.19 3.38
N PHE A 359 -21.22 12.06 2.70
CA PHE A 359 -20.98 10.76 3.32
C PHE A 359 -19.71 10.15 2.75
N MET A 360 -18.90 9.57 3.64
CA MET A 360 -17.65 8.95 3.24
C MET A 360 -17.89 7.59 2.58
N LEU A 361 -17.17 7.35 1.48
CA LEU A 361 -17.09 6.01 0.89
C LEU A 361 -16.57 4.98 1.88
N SER A 362 -15.57 5.38 2.64
CA SER A 362 -14.90 4.52 3.60
C SER A 362 -15.77 4.17 4.82
N GLU A 363 -16.89 4.86 5.05
CA GLU A 363 -17.89 4.56 6.10
C GLU A 363 -19.13 3.82 5.58
N THR A 364 -19.27 3.72 4.25
CA THR A 364 -20.43 3.09 3.59
C THR A 364 -20.62 1.63 4.03
N GLN A 365 -19.51 0.90 4.17
CA GLN A 365 -19.52 -0.51 4.57
C GLN A 365 -19.96 -0.71 6.02
N SER A 366 -19.52 0.18 6.93
CA SER A 366 -19.87 0.12 8.35
C SER A 366 -21.33 0.50 8.56
N LEU A 367 -21.78 1.59 7.95
CA LEU A 367 -23.20 1.98 8.00
C LEU A 367 -24.10 0.88 7.46
N LEU A 368 -23.71 0.25 6.34
CA LEU A 368 -24.45 -0.88 5.83
C LEU A 368 -24.42 -2.05 6.83
N ASN A 369 -23.29 -2.33 7.48
CA ASN A 369 -23.22 -3.37 8.51
C ASN A 369 -24.19 -3.12 9.65
N ASP A 370 -24.25 -1.89 10.15
CA ASP A 370 -25.13 -1.49 11.25
C ASP A 370 -26.60 -1.60 10.83
N LEU A 371 -26.95 -1.11 9.64
CA LEU A 371 -28.30 -1.24 9.09
C LEU A 371 -28.71 -2.70 8.88
N ILE A 372 -27.77 -3.55 8.43
CA ILE A 372 -28.00 -4.98 8.23
C ILE A 372 -28.11 -5.73 9.57
N ALA A 373 -27.32 -5.36 10.58
CA ALA A 373 -27.31 -6.03 11.88
C ALA A 373 -28.67 -5.93 12.59
N ASP A 374 -29.37 -4.80 12.38
CA ASP A 374 -30.67 -4.52 12.99
C ASP A 374 -31.88 -4.92 12.11
N SER A 375 -31.67 -5.46 10.90
CA SER A 375 -32.73 -5.75 9.91
C SER A 375 -32.73 -7.22 9.44
N ASP A 376 -33.90 -7.76 9.04
CA ASP A 376 -33.98 -9.09 8.43
C ASP A 376 -33.37 -9.08 7.00
N SER A 377 -32.61 -10.12 6.63
CA SER A 377 -31.97 -10.28 5.31
C SER A 377 -32.87 -9.95 4.10
N PRO A 378 -34.16 -10.34 4.05
CA PRO A 378 -35.06 -10.04 2.93
C PRO A 378 -35.22 -8.53 2.62
N PHE A 379 -35.09 -7.65 3.63
CA PHE A 379 -35.12 -6.20 3.42
C PHE A 379 -33.99 -5.76 2.48
N ILE A 380 -32.78 -6.29 2.65
CA ILE A 380 -31.62 -5.92 1.83
C ILE A 380 -31.81 -6.36 0.37
N TYR A 381 -32.38 -7.54 0.15
CA TYR A 381 -32.68 -8.05 -1.19
C TYR A 381 -33.73 -7.22 -1.92
N GLU A 382 -34.74 -6.74 -1.19
CA GLU A 382 -35.72 -5.79 -1.72
C GLU A 382 -35.01 -4.52 -2.24
N LYS A 383 -34.01 -4.01 -1.51
CA LYS A 383 -33.27 -2.78 -1.86
C LYS A 383 -32.19 -2.96 -2.91
N ILE A 384 -31.66 -4.18 -3.06
CA ILE A 384 -30.82 -4.55 -4.21
C ILE A 384 -31.63 -4.49 -5.50
N GLY A 385 -32.97 -4.64 -5.43
CA GLY A 385 -33.87 -4.63 -6.58
C GLY A 385 -33.87 -5.94 -7.37
N SER A 386 -33.27 -7.00 -6.81
CA SER A 386 -33.27 -8.36 -7.37
C SER A 386 -32.91 -9.37 -6.29
N GLU A 387 -33.61 -10.50 -6.26
CA GLU A 387 -33.24 -11.67 -5.47
C GLU A 387 -31.96 -12.29 -6.05
N LEU A 388 -30.85 -12.24 -5.30
CA LEU A 388 -29.61 -12.91 -5.70
C LEU A 388 -29.72 -14.38 -5.30
N GLU A 389 -29.48 -15.27 -6.26
CA GLU A 389 -29.46 -16.72 -6.03
C GLU A 389 -28.02 -17.26 -5.92
N HIS A 390 -27.07 -16.52 -6.49
CA HIS A 390 -25.69 -16.94 -6.62
C HIS A 390 -24.75 -15.77 -6.32
N ILE A 391 -23.83 -15.96 -5.38
CA ILE A 391 -22.76 -15.01 -5.08
C ILE A 391 -21.41 -15.66 -5.36
N MET A 392 -20.59 -14.98 -6.14
CA MET A 392 -19.22 -15.35 -6.47
C MET A 392 -18.27 -14.25 -6.01
N ILE A 393 -17.28 -14.59 -5.18
CA ILE A 393 -16.28 -13.64 -4.70
C ILE A 393 -14.90 -14.07 -5.21
N ASP A 394 -14.28 -13.21 -6.01
CA ASP A 394 -12.89 -13.38 -6.46
C ASP A 394 -11.91 -12.66 -5.51
N GLU A 395 -10.66 -13.10 -5.51
CA GLU A 395 -9.57 -12.56 -4.68
C GLU A 395 -9.96 -12.34 -3.21
N PHE A 396 -10.66 -13.31 -2.63
CA PHE A 396 -11.23 -13.22 -1.28
C PHE A 396 -10.20 -12.91 -0.18
N GLN A 397 -8.93 -13.26 -0.39
CA GLN A 397 -7.85 -12.94 0.56
C GLN A 397 -7.63 -11.44 0.81
N ASP A 398 -8.15 -10.58 -0.07
CA ASP A 398 -8.02 -9.13 0.02
C ASP A 398 -9.30 -8.46 0.57
N THR A 399 -10.28 -9.26 0.99
CA THR A 399 -11.53 -8.78 1.60
C THR A 399 -11.27 -8.32 3.05
N SER A 400 -11.91 -7.22 3.47
CA SER A 400 -11.85 -6.76 4.86
C SER A 400 -12.88 -7.47 5.75
N THR A 401 -12.68 -7.43 7.07
CA THR A 401 -13.61 -8.06 8.02
C THR A 401 -15.03 -7.48 7.93
N ILE A 402 -15.18 -6.19 7.66
CA ILE A 402 -16.49 -5.53 7.54
C ILE A 402 -17.19 -5.97 6.24
N GLN A 403 -16.46 -5.97 5.11
CA GLN A 403 -16.98 -6.47 3.84
C GLN A 403 -17.43 -7.93 3.97
N TRP A 404 -16.64 -8.77 4.65
CA TRP A 404 -17.02 -10.15 4.91
C TRP A 404 -18.29 -10.28 5.74
N LYS A 405 -18.43 -9.51 6.83
CA LYS A 405 -19.66 -9.53 7.63
C LYS A 405 -20.90 -9.19 6.79
N ASN A 406 -20.81 -8.18 5.93
CA ASN A 406 -21.90 -7.79 5.03
C ASN A 406 -22.23 -8.92 4.03
N PHE A 407 -21.23 -9.51 3.37
CA PHE A 407 -21.44 -10.64 2.47
C PHE A 407 -21.95 -11.89 3.18
N LYS A 408 -21.55 -12.15 4.43
CA LYS A 408 -21.99 -13.32 5.19
C LYS A 408 -23.51 -13.33 5.37
N VAL A 409 -24.12 -12.16 5.56
CA VAL A 409 -25.59 -12.05 5.66
C VAL A 409 -26.24 -12.40 4.33
N LEU A 410 -25.74 -11.85 3.23
CA LEU A 410 -26.24 -12.16 1.89
C LEU A 410 -26.06 -13.65 1.55
N LEU A 411 -24.88 -14.20 1.80
CA LEU A 411 -24.57 -15.61 1.56
C LEU A 411 -25.47 -16.56 2.35
N LYS A 412 -25.79 -16.25 3.62
CA LYS A 412 -26.69 -17.08 4.42
C LYS A 412 -28.09 -17.17 3.81
N GLU A 413 -28.61 -16.06 3.29
CA GLU A 413 -29.89 -16.05 2.57
C GLU A 413 -29.80 -16.90 1.29
N CYS A 414 -28.77 -16.67 0.46
CA CYS A 414 -28.55 -17.44 -0.76
C CYS A 414 -28.46 -18.96 -0.47
N LEU A 415 -27.77 -19.35 0.60
CA LEU A 415 -27.63 -20.76 1.01
C LEU A 415 -28.96 -21.40 1.48
N SER A 416 -29.95 -20.60 1.84
CA SER A 416 -31.29 -21.09 2.19
C SER A 416 -32.08 -21.57 0.96
N HIS A 417 -31.83 -20.99 -0.22
CA HIS A 417 -32.47 -21.40 -1.47
C HIS A 417 -31.99 -22.80 -1.92
N GLN A 418 -32.91 -23.54 -2.54
CA GLN A 418 -32.56 -24.78 -3.22
C GLN A 418 -31.79 -24.45 -4.51
N ASP A 419 -30.75 -25.24 -4.82
CA ASP A 419 -29.88 -25.09 -6.00
C ASP A 419 -28.95 -23.86 -6.05
N SER A 420 -28.84 -23.09 -4.97
CA SER A 420 -27.86 -22.00 -4.92
C SER A 420 -26.43 -22.53 -4.99
N LYS A 421 -25.63 -21.85 -5.82
CA LYS A 421 -24.22 -22.14 -6.06
C LYS A 421 -23.41 -20.92 -5.72
N ASN A 422 -22.91 -20.89 -4.50
CA ASN A 422 -22.06 -19.81 -4.00
C ASN A 422 -20.60 -20.23 -4.12
N LEU A 423 -19.75 -19.27 -4.48
CA LEU A 423 -18.37 -19.52 -4.84
C LEU A 423 -17.46 -18.48 -4.20
N ILE A 424 -16.40 -18.95 -3.56
CA ILE A 424 -15.32 -18.10 -3.10
C ILE A 424 -14.03 -18.63 -3.71
N VAL A 425 -13.24 -17.74 -4.29
CA VAL A 425 -11.93 -18.05 -4.86
C VAL A 425 -10.89 -17.15 -4.23
N GLY A 426 -9.77 -17.72 -3.79
CA GLY A 426 -8.71 -16.92 -3.19
C GLY A 426 -7.41 -17.68 -2.98
N ASP A 427 -6.36 -16.92 -2.68
CA ASP A 427 -5.05 -17.44 -2.28
C ASP A 427 -4.48 -16.62 -1.12
N VAL A 428 -4.41 -17.21 0.07
CA VAL A 428 -3.82 -16.56 1.25
C VAL A 428 -2.41 -16.03 0.95
N LYS A 429 -1.64 -16.74 0.10
CA LYS A 429 -0.26 -16.39 -0.24
C LYS A 429 -0.14 -15.13 -1.12
N GLN A 430 -1.25 -14.67 -1.72
CA GLN A 430 -1.29 -13.50 -2.59
C GLN A 430 -1.91 -12.27 -1.90
N SER A 431 -2.22 -12.35 -0.61
CA SER A 431 -2.75 -11.19 0.12
C SER A 431 -1.68 -10.12 0.27
N ILE A 432 -1.83 -9.03 -0.49
CA ILE A 432 -0.90 -7.89 -0.50
C ILE A 432 -1.59 -6.55 -0.26
N TYR A 433 -2.92 -6.55 -0.09
CA TYR A 433 -3.73 -5.35 0.15
C TYR A 433 -4.04 -5.09 1.63
N ARG A 434 -3.16 -5.51 2.55
CA ARG A 434 -3.28 -5.21 3.99
C ARG A 434 -3.41 -3.70 4.29
N TRP A 435 -2.81 -2.86 3.46
CA TRP A 435 -2.90 -1.40 3.57
C TRP A 435 -4.29 -0.84 3.22
N ARG A 436 -5.13 -1.62 2.53
CA ARG A 436 -6.58 -1.40 2.33
C ARG A 436 -7.42 -2.31 3.24
N SER A 437 -6.85 -2.74 4.36
CA SER A 437 -7.52 -3.54 5.37
C SER A 437 -7.94 -4.95 4.95
N GLY A 438 -7.38 -5.48 3.86
CA GLY A 438 -7.55 -6.89 3.51
C GLY A 438 -7.05 -7.80 4.64
N ASP A 439 -7.88 -8.77 5.04
CA ASP A 439 -7.57 -9.72 6.11
C ASP A 439 -7.54 -11.16 5.60
N TRP A 440 -6.34 -11.63 5.26
CA TRP A 440 -6.10 -12.98 4.77
C TRP A 440 -6.53 -14.08 5.76
N ARG A 441 -6.63 -13.77 7.06
CA ARG A 441 -7.05 -14.74 8.08
C ARG A 441 -8.47 -15.20 7.84
N LEU A 442 -9.33 -14.35 7.25
CA LEU A 442 -10.70 -14.70 6.87
C LEU A 442 -10.73 -15.92 5.95
N LEU A 443 -9.87 -15.97 4.93
CA LEU A 443 -9.78 -17.13 4.03
C LEU A 443 -9.18 -18.35 4.72
N ASN A 444 -8.22 -18.13 5.63
CA ASN A 444 -7.55 -19.23 6.35
C ASN A 444 -8.51 -19.93 7.33
N ASP A 445 -9.46 -19.19 7.89
CA ASP A 445 -10.40 -19.64 8.92
C ASP A 445 -11.85 -19.79 8.42
N ILE A 446 -12.10 -19.66 7.11
CA ILE A 446 -13.44 -19.69 6.49
C ILE A 446 -14.24 -20.96 6.80
N GLU A 447 -13.57 -22.09 7.04
CA GLU A 447 -14.19 -23.36 7.41
C GLU A 447 -14.85 -23.33 8.80
N HIS A 448 -14.49 -22.37 9.65
CA HIS A 448 -15.12 -22.14 10.95
C HIS A 448 -16.30 -21.15 10.89
N GLU A 449 -16.52 -20.50 9.74
CA GLU A 449 -17.54 -19.45 9.57
C GLU A 449 -18.93 -20.01 9.22
N PHE A 450 -19.00 -21.27 8.75
CA PHE A 450 -20.20 -21.98 8.32
C PHE A 450 -20.24 -23.40 8.87
N ASP A 451 -21.42 -24.01 8.88
CA ASP A 451 -21.55 -25.43 9.23
C ASP A 451 -20.83 -26.30 8.20
N SER A 452 -20.21 -27.40 8.67
CA SER A 452 -19.44 -28.32 7.82
C SER A 452 -20.22 -28.92 6.64
N SER A 453 -21.56 -29.00 6.74
CA SER A 453 -22.44 -29.47 5.66
C SER A 453 -22.72 -28.41 4.59
N GLN A 454 -22.40 -27.14 4.85
CA GLN A 454 -22.67 -26.01 3.98
C GLN A 454 -21.42 -25.51 3.24
N ILE A 455 -20.22 -25.95 3.63
CA ILE A 455 -18.96 -25.47 3.04
C ILE A 455 -18.10 -26.60 2.48
N HIS A 456 -17.73 -26.49 1.20
CA HIS A 456 -16.85 -27.42 0.50
C HIS A 456 -15.56 -26.72 0.06
N SER A 457 -14.45 -27.05 0.72
CA SER A 457 -13.12 -26.50 0.46
C SER A 457 -12.36 -27.38 -0.54
N LEU A 458 -11.97 -26.82 -1.68
CA LEU A 458 -11.29 -27.55 -2.78
C LEU A 458 -9.95 -26.89 -3.10
N PRO A 459 -8.81 -27.60 -2.97
CA PRO A 459 -7.52 -27.07 -3.36
C PRO A 459 -7.34 -27.09 -4.88
N LEU A 460 -6.76 -26.02 -5.45
CA LEU A 460 -6.25 -26.02 -6.81
C LEU A 460 -4.72 -25.95 -6.75
N SER A 461 -4.05 -27.09 -6.97
CA SER A 461 -2.60 -27.25 -6.82
C SER A 461 -1.83 -27.19 -8.14
N VAL A 462 -2.46 -27.53 -9.27
CA VAL A 462 -1.78 -27.65 -10.58
C VAL A 462 -1.55 -26.29 -11.22
N ASN A 463 -0.28 -25.89 -11.40
CA ASN A 463 0.07 -24.67 -12.11
C ASN A 463 0.01 -24.89 -13.63
N ARG A 464 -0.74 -24.03 -14.32
CA ARG A 464 -0.93 -24.07 -15.79
C ARG A 464 -0.33 -22.88 -16.52
N ARG A 465 0.25 -21.92 -15.79
CA ARG A 465 0.73 -20.63 -16.32
C ARG A 465 2.25 -20.61 -16.55
N SER A 466 3.00 -21.28 -15.69
CA SER A 466 4.46 -21.09 -15.60
C SER A 466 5.26 -22.31 -16.10
N SER A 467 6.47 -22.04 -16.59
CA SER A 467 7.40 -23.09 -17.01
C SER A 467 7.91 -23.92 -15.82
N ARG A 468 8.27 -25.19 -16.08
CA ARG A 468 8.66 -26.17 -15.05
C ARG A 468 9.78 -25.68 -14.11
N ARG A 469 10.81 -24.99 -14.63
CA ARG A 469 11.91 -24.48 -13.78
C ARG A 469 11.44 -23.37 -12.84
N MET A 470 10.48 -22.52 -13.25
CA MET A 470 9.93 -21.45 -12.39
C MET A 470 9.18 -22.05 -11.21
N ILE A 471 8.33 -23.03 -11.49
CA ILE A 471 7.51 -23.70 -10.47
C ILE A 471 8.42 -24.40 -9.46
N LYS A 472 9.47 -25.11 -9.92
CA LYS A 472 10.43 -25.76 -9.04
C LYS A 472 11.17 -24.77 -8.14
N PHE A 473 11.63 -23.64 -8.69
CA PHE A 473 12.29 -22.60 -7.91
C PHE A 473 11.35 -22.04 -6.84
N ASN A 474 10.14 -21.61 -7.20
CA ASN A 474 9.18 -21.06 -6.25
C ASN A 474 8.82 -22.05 -5.14
N ASN A 475 8.56 -23.32 -5.50
CA ASN A 475 8.29 -24.37 -4.51
C ASN A 475 9.44 -24.56 -3.51
N ALA A 476 10.70 -24.46 -3.96
CA ALA A 476 11.86 -24.60 -3.09
C ALA A 476 12.10 -23.34 -2.24
N PHE A 477 12.04 -22.16 -2.86
CA PHE A 477 12.30 -20.88 -2.21
C PHE A 477 11.29 -20.59 -1.11
N PHE A 478 9.99 -20.63 -1.40
CA PHE A 478 8.96 -20.29 -0.42
C PHE A 478 8.85 -21.33 0.70
N LYS A 479 9.27 -22.58 0.46
CA LYS A 479 9.37 -23.57 1.52
C LYS A 479 10.41 -23.13 2.55
N ALA A 480 11.63 -22.85 2.10
CA ALA A 480 12.71 -22.38 2.97
C ALA A 480 12.37 -21.04 3.65
N ALA A 481 11.81 -20.09 2.89
CA ALA A 481 11.43 -18.79 3.43
C ALA A 481 10.36 -18.89 4.52
N SER A 482 9.30 -19.68 4.31
CA SER A 482 8.23 -19.85 5.31
C SER A 482 8.70 -20.55 6.59
N GLU A 483 9.63 -21.51 6.47
CA GLU A 483 10.22 -22.20 7.63
C GLU A 483 11.10 -21.25 8.45
N GLU A 484 11.84 -20.35 7.80
CA GLU A 484 12.68 -19.38 8.50
C GLU A 484 11.85 -18.27 9.18
N GLU A 485 10.85 -17.74 8.48
CA GLU A 485 9.93 -16.75 9.03
C GLU A 485 9.17 -17.32 10.23
N TYR A 486 8.72 -18.57 10.17
CA TYR A 486 8.07 -19.25 11.31
C TYR A 486 8.96 -19.27 12.55
N LYS A 487 10.25 -19.59 12.42
CA LYS A 487 11.17 -19.64 13.57
C LYS A 487 11.32 -18.27 14.23
N GLN A 488 11.43 -17.21 13.42
CA GLN A 488 11.54 -15.85 13.93
C GLN A 488 10.25 -15.43 14.62
N LEU A 489 9.11 -15.63 13.96
CA LEU A 489 7.81 -15.22 14.47
C LEU A 489 7.38 -16.03 15.70
N ALA A 490 7.76 -17.31 15.82
CA ALA A 490 7.42 -18.14 16.97
C ALA A 490 8.06 -17.64 18.28
N VAL A 491 9.17 -16.89 18.21
CA VAL A 491 9.81 -16.25 19.37
C VAL A 491 8.98 -15.06 19.85
N ASP A 492 8.42 -14.28 18.92
CA ASP A 492 7.70 -13.05 19.22
C ASP A 492 6.20 -13.27 19.47
N ASN A 493 5.57 -14.15 18.69
CA ASN A 493 4.14 -14.43 18.71
C ASN A 493 3.82 -15.85 18.20
N ALA A 494 3.71 -16.81 19.12
CA ALA A 494 3.43 -18.21 18.80
C ALA A 494 2.10 -18.42 18.04
N THR A 495 1.09 -17.61 18.32
CA THR A 495 -0.23 -17.72 17.66
C THR A 495 -0.14 -17.33 16.20
N GLU A 496 0.50 -16.20 15.89
CA GLU A 496 0.70 -15.76 14.49
C GLU A 496 1.61 -16.72 13.72
N ALA A 497 2.62 -17.31 14.39
CA ALA A 497 3.47 -18.33 13.78
C ALA A 497 2.66 -19.57 13.33
N GLU A 498 1.72 -20.06 14.15
CA GLU A 498 0.85 -21.17 13.74
C GLU A 498 -0.12 -20.77 12.61
N GLN A 499 -0.63 -19.53 12.60
CA GLN A 499 -1.43 -19.04 11.47
C GLN A 499 -0.64 -19.00 10.16
N LEU A 500 0.62 -18.54 10.20
CA LEU A 500 1.53 -18.55 9.05
C LEU A 500 1.75 -19.98 8.54
N LYS A 501 2.03 -20.92 9.44
CA LYS A 501 2.22 -22.33 9.10
C LYS A 501 0.98 -22.94 8.44
N LYS A 502 -0.22 -22.61 8.93
CA LYS A 502 -1.49 -23.03 8.32
C LYS A 502 -1.65 -22.44 6.91
N ALA A 503 -1.36 -21.16 6.73
CA ALA A 503 -1.45 -20.46 5.44
C ALA A 503 -0.53 -21.05 4.36
N TYR A 504 0.65 -21.53 4.76
CA TYR A 504 1.67 -22.07 3.84
C TYR A 504 1.68 -23.62 3.76
N LYS A 505 0.73 -24.31 4.40
CA LYS A 505 0.64 -25.78 4.38
C LYS A 505 0.58 -26.36 2.97
N ASP A 506 -0.19 -25.74 2.08
CA ASP A 506 -0.42 -26.18 0.70
C ASP A 506 0.40 -25.36 -0.32
N LEU A 507 1.66 -25.04 0.03
CA LEU A 507 2.54 -24.23 -0.82
C LEU A 507 2.87 -24.92 -2.15
N LYS A 508 3.08 -26.23 -2.13
CA LYS A 508 3.68 -26.96 -3.26
C LYS A 508 2.71 -26.99 -4.45
N GLN A 509 3.13 -26.37 -5.54
CA GLN A 509 2.42 -26.42 -6.81
C GLN A 509 2.77 -27.70 -7.59
N GLU A 510 1.76 -28.35 -8.14
CA GLU A 510 1.90 -29.51 -9.01
C GLU A 510 2.24 -29.11 -10.44
N ILE A 511 3.04 -29.93 -11.11
CA ILE A 511 3.51 -29.71 -12.48
C ILE A 511 3.02 -30.87 -13.33
N LEU A 512 2.28 -30.58 -14.40
CA LEU A 512 1.86 -31.62 -15.34
C LEU A 512 3.07 -32.18 -16.11
N ASP A 513 3.02 -33.46 -16.44
CA ASP A 513 4.11 -34.14 -17.16
C ASP A 513 4.37 -33.56 -18.55
N LYS A 514 3.33 -33.04 -19.20
CA LYS A 514 3.41 -32.38 -20.50
C LYS A 514 4.16 -31.05 -20.51
N VAL A 515 4.46 -30.47 -19.34
CA VAL A 515 5.16 -29.17 -19.26
C VAL A 515 6.66 -29.37 -19.52
N PRO A 516 7.24 -28.75 -20.57
CA PRO A 516 8.65 -28.88 -20.89
C PRO A 516 9.58 -28.44 -19.75
N HIS A 517 10.81 -28.97 -19.74
CA HIS A 517 11.86 -28.62 -18.78
C HIS A 517 12.54 -27.26 -19.07
N THR A 518 11.74 -26.24 -19.34
CA THR A 518 12.17 -24.88 -19.72
C THR A 518 12.04 -23.88 -18.56
N GLY A 519 12.52 -22.65 -18.79
CA GLY A 519 12.51 -21.52 -17.83
C GLY A 519 13.90 -21.13 -17.32
N TYR A 520 14.05 -19.89 -16.84
CA TYR A 520 15.29 -19.36 -16.30
C TYR A 520 15.03 -18.44 -15.10
N VAL A 521 15.68 -18.70 -13.96
CA VAL A 521 15.64 -17.84 -12.77
C VAL A 521 17.05 -17.38 -12.48
N ARG A 522 17.21 -16.09 -12.25
CA ARG A 522 18.43 -15.49 -11.72
C ARG A 522 18.07 -14.67 -10.48
N VAL A 523 18.84 -14.86 -9.42
CA VAL A 523 18.72 -14.08 -8.17
C VAL A 523 20.08 -13.45 -7.91
N GLU A 524 20.12 -12.14 -7.80
CA GLU A 524 21.33 -11.37 -7.51
C GLU A 524 21.06 -10.48 -6.29
N LEU A 525 21.89 -10.60 -5.26
CA LEU A 525 21.81 -9.79 -4.05
C LEU A 525 22.86 -8.70 -4.12
N LEU A 526 22.44 -7.48 -4.44
CA LEU A 526 23.32 -6.32 -4.54
C LEU A 526 23.59 -5.75 -3.14
N THR A 527 24.85 -5.48 -2.82
CA THR A 527 25.28 -4.89 -1.53
C THR A 527 26.11 -3.63 -1.79
N GLY A 528 26.05 -2.66 -0.87
CA GLY A 528 26.80 -1.40 -0.96
C GLY A 528 25.93 -0.15 -1.18
N ASP A 529 26.55 1.02 -1.04
CA ASP A 529 25.86 2.32 -1.10
C ASP A 529 25.35 2.65 -2.52
N ASP A 530 25.94 2.04 -3.56
CA ASP A 530 25.60 2.25 -4.98
C ASP A 530 24.79 1.11 -5.62
N TYR A 531 23.98 0.41 -4.82
CA TYR A 531 23.12 -0.66 -5.36
C TYR A 531 22.15 -0.15 -6.43
N ARG A 532 21.76 1.14 -6.39
CA ARG A 532 20.78 1.73 -7.30
C ARG A 532 21.31 1.88 -8.72
N ALA A 533 22.49 2.49 -8.90
CA ALA A 533 23.07 2.62 -10.24
C ALA A 533 23.34 1.23 -10.83
N THR A 534 23.87 0.33 -10.01
CA THR A 534 24.07 -1.08 -10.38
C THR A 534 22.77 -1.74 -10.82
N THR A 535 21.66 -1.49 -10.12
CA THR A 535 20.34 -2.05 -10.49
C THR A 535 19.90 -1.56 -11.87
N PHE A 536 20.07 -0.27 -12.17
CA PHE A 536 19.66 0.31 -13.44
C PHE A 536 20.48 -0.23 -14.61
N GLU A 537 21.80 -0.32 -14.46
CA GLU A 537 22.66 -0.96 -15.47
C GLU A 537 22.29 -2.44 -15.69
N ARG A 538 21.97 -3.16 -14.62
CA ARG A 538 21.52 -4.56 -14.72
C ARG A 538 20.20 -4.69 -15.48
N ILE A 539 19.23 -3.81 -15.22
CA ILE A 539 17.95 -3.80 -15.93
C ILE A 539 18.20 -3.62 -17.44
N LYS A 540 19.01 -2.61 -17.82
CA LYS A 540 19.39 -2.38 -19.22
C LYS A 540 20.03 -3.63 -19.85
N THR A 541 21.04 -4.19 -19.19
CA THR A 541 21.72 -5.41 -19.66
C THR A 541 20.73 -6.56 -19.88
N TYR A 542 19.78 -6.76 -18.96
CA TYR A 542 18.78 -7.83 -19.09
C TYR A 542 17.78 -7.59 -20.22
N ILE A 543 17.40 -6.35 -20.49
CA ILE A 543 16.55 -6.02 -21.65
C ILE A 543 17.32 -6.33 -22.94
N GLU A 544 18.58 -5.93 -23.06
CA GLU A 544 19.43 -6.22 -24.22
C GLU A 544 19.61 -7.73 -24.45
N GLU A 545 19.85 -8.50 -23.37
CA GLU A 545 19.92 -9.97 -23.42
C GLU A 545 18.60 -10.58 -23.93
N LEU A 546 17.44 -10.07 -23.46
CA LEU A 546 16.11 -10.54 -23.86
C LEU A 546 15.79 -10.17 -25.32
N HIS A 547 16.16 -8.98 -25.78
CA HIS A 547 16.03 -8.58 -27.18
C HIS A 547 16.90 -9.43 -28.11
N THR A 548 18.12 -9.79 -27.66
CA THR A 548 19.03 -10.65 -28.44
C THR A 548 18.42 -12.03 -28.72
N ILE A 549 17.60 -12.55 -27.81
CA ILE A 549 16.87 -13.82 -28.01
C ILE A 549 15.50 -13.63 -28.70
N GLY A 550 15.17 -12.41 -29.13
CA GLY A 550 13.97 -12.08 -29.91
C GLY A 550 12.72 -11.79 -29.09
N ALA A 551 12.83 -11.53 -27.78
CA ALA A 551 11.69 -11.11 -26.97
C ALA A 551 11.20 -9.72 -27.40
N LYS A 552 9.88 -9.54 -27.45
CA LYS A 552 9.26 -8.23 -27.71
C LYS A 552 9.10 -7.46 -26.40
N ASP A 553 9.11 -6.13 -26.46
CA ASP A 553 8.85 -5.26 -25.29
C ASP A 553 7.56 -5.65 -24.54
N SER A 554 6.52 -6.05 -25.28
CA SER A 554 5.23 -6.50 -24.72
C SER A 554 5.30 -7.80 -23.89
N GLU A 555 6.41 -8.53 -23.97
CA GLU A 555 6.66 -9.78 -23.25
C GLU A 555 7.55 -9.56 -22.01
N ILE A 556 8.07 -8.35 -21.82
CA ILE A 556 8.96 -7.99 -20.72
C ILE A 556 8.16 -7.19 -19.69
N ALA A 557 8.26 -7.58 -18.43
CA ALA A 557 7.64 -6.86 -17.31
C ALA A 557 8.66 -6.57 -16.21
N ILE A 558 8.72 -5.31 -15.78
CA ILE A 558 9.55 -4.87 -14.67
C ILE A 558 8.62 -4.63 -13.47
N LEU A 559 8.81 -5.41 -12.40
CA LEU A 559 8.03 -5.28 -11.17
C LEU A 559 8.88 -4.61 -10.10
N VAL A 560 8.37 -3.52 -9.52
CA VAL A 560 9.01 -2.79 -8.42
C VAL A 560 8.08 -2.67 -7.23
N ARG A 561 8.65 -2.43 -6.05
CA ARG A 561 7.87 -2.30 -4.80
C ARG A 561 7.14 -0.96 -4.68
N SER A 562 7.68 0.12 -5.25
CA SER A 562 7.16 1.48 -5.09
C SER A 562 7.18 2.28 -6.39
N ASN A 563 6.19 3.18 -6.54
CA ASN A 563 6.02 4.01 -7.74
C ASN A 563 7.22 4.95 -7.97
N HIS A 564 7.79 5.51 -6.90
CA HIS A 564 8.98 6.34 -7.01
C HIS A 564 10.18 5.60 -7.63
N THR A 565 10.25 4.27 -7.51
CA THR A 565 11.28 3.48 -8.21
C THR A 565 10.98 3.34 -9.70
N ILE A 566 9.70 3.23 -10.11
CA ILE A 566 9.35 3.08 -11.52
C ILE A 566 9.64 4.36 -12.31
N GLN A 567 9.41 5.54 -11.73
CA GLN A 567 9.71 6.84 -12.36
C GLN A 567 11.19 6.93 -12.72
N ARG A 568 12.08 6.63 -11.77
CA ARG A 568 13.53 6.67 -11.99
C ARG A 568 14.02 5.65 -13.00
N ILE A 569 13.43 4.45 -13.02
CA ILE A 569 13.73 3.44 -14.04
C ILE A 569 13.27 3.93 -15.42
N ALA A 570 12.09 4.56 -15.50
CA ALA A 570 11.57 5.10 -16.75
C ALA A 570 12.46 6.22 -17.30
N GLU A 571 12.84 7.19 -16.46
CA GLU A 571 13.79 8.25 -16.81
C GLU A 571 15.11 7.66 -17.32
N TYR A 572 15.69 6.70 -16.59
CA TYR A 572 16.93 6.04 -16.99
C TYR A 572 16.80 5.30 -18.33
N LEU A 573 15.70 4.56 -18.54
CA LEU A 573 15.48 3.83 -19.81
C LEU A 573 15.20 4.77 -20.97
N MET A 574 14.47 5.87 -20.76
CA MET A 574 14.26 6.88 -21.81
C MET A 574 15.57 7.52 -22.26
N GLU A 575 16.49 7.78 -21.33
CA GLU A 575 17.80 8.35 -21.63
C GLU A 575 18.75 7.31 -22.28
N GLN A 576 18.78 6.09 -21.76
CA GLN A 576 19.80 5.08 -22.10
C GLN A 576 19.35 4.05 -23.14
N MET A 577 18.05 3.91 -23.39
CA MET A 577 17.39 2.97 -24.30
C MET A 577 16.12 3.58 -24.94
N PRO A 578 16.22 4.72 -25.65
CA PRO A 578 15.05 5.45 -26.18
C PRO A 578 14.20 4.65 -27.17
N GLU A 579 14.73 3.55 -27.72
CA GLU A 579 14.01 2.63 -28.60
C GLU A 579 13.00 1.72 -27.86
N VAL A 580 13.17 1.53 -26.55
CA VAL A 580 12.29 0.65 -25.75
C VAL A 580 10.96 1.33 -25.49
N ARG A 581 9.86 0.66 -25.82
CA ARG A 581 8.51 1.18 -25.55
C ARG A 581 8.08 0.83 -24.13
N LEU A 582 8.15 1.81 -23.24
CA LEU A 582 7.66 1.69 -21.87
C LEU A 582 6.17 2.04 -21.77
N VAL A 583 5.40 1.19 -21.09
CA VAL A 583 3.99 1.46 -20.72
C VAL A 583 3.85 1.30 -19.21
N SER A 584 3.50 2.38 -18.51
CA SER A 584 3.24 2.37 -17.06
C SER A 584 2.39 3.57 -16.66
N ASN A 585 1.28 3.32 -15.96
CA ASN A 585 0.39 4.38 -15.50
C ASN A 585 1.06 5.28 -14.45
N GLU A 586 1.97 4.71 -13.65
CA GLU A 586 2.65 5.38 -12.54
C GLU A 586 4.06 5.89 -12.91
N ALA A 587 4.61 5.50 -14.06
CA ALA A 587 5.93 5.99 -14.50
C ALA A 587 5.85 7.43 -15.02
N PHE A 588 4.71 7.81 -15.60
CA PHE A 588 4.49 9.12 -16.18
C PHE A 588 3.72 10.03 -15.21
N CYS A 589 4.16 10.14 -13.95
CA CYS A 589 3.56 11.16 -13.09
C CYS A 589 3.82 12.54 -13.67
N LEU A 590 2.72 13.28 -13.87
CA LEU A 590 2.74 14.56 -14.58
C LEU A 590 3.60 15.62 -13.87
N ASP A 591 3.73 15.53 -12.55
CA ASP A 591 4.58 16.39 -11.73
C ASP A 591 6.09 16.20 -11.96
N ALA A 592 6.51 15.09 -12.57
CA ALA A 592 7.90 14.88 -12.99
C ALA A 592 8.22 15.58 -14.33
N SER A 593 7.21 15.97 -15.09
CA SER A 593 7.37 16.59 -16.40
C SER A 593 7.59 18.10 -16.27
N ASP A 594 8.76 18.59 -16.67
CA ASP A 594 9.02 20.04 -16.76
C ASP A 594 7.99 20.73 -17.67
N ALA A 595 7.59 20.08 -18.77
CA ALA A 595 6.57 20.58 -19.68
C ALA A 595 5.23 20.78 -18.96
N VAL A 596 4.74 19.77 -18.24
CA VAL A 596 3.47 19.87 -17.53
C VAL A 596 3.56 20.85 -16.35
N ASN A 597 4.67 20.86 -15.61
CA ASN A 597 4.91 21.82 -14.53
C ASN A 597 4.86 23.27 -15.02
N ILE A 598 5.44 23.58 -16.20
CA ILE A 598 5.33 24.91 -16.81
C ILE A 598 3.87 25.27 -17.09
N MET A 599 3.09 24.36 -17.67
CA MET A 599 1.67 24.59 -17.95
C MET A 599 0.86 24.82 -16.69
N VAL A 600 1.02 23.97 -15.68
CA VAL A 600 0.30 24.06 -14.41
C VAL A 600 0.70 25.33 -13.65
N GLN A 601 1.99 25.66 -13.60
CA GLN A 601 2.46 26.86 -12.93
C GLN A 601 2.02 28.14 -13.65
N ALA A 602 1.93 28.11 -14.99
CA ALA A 602 1.34 29.19 -15.78
C ALA A 602 -0.16 29.36 -15.47
N LEU A 603 -0.94 28.28 -15.42
CA LEU A 603 -2.35 28.35 -15.00
C LEU A 603 -2.50 28.92 -13.58
N TYR A 604 -1.66 28.45 -12.64
CA TYR A 604 -1.70 28.87 -11.24
C TYR A 604 -1.37 30.35 -11.06
N THR A 605 -0.30 30.83 -11.71
CA THR A 605 0.13 32.24 -11.61
C THR A 605 -0.76 33.19 -12.41
N LEU A 606 -1.43 32.72 -13.47
CA LEU A 606 -2.52 33.46 -14.11
C LEU A 606 -3.66 33.72 -13.12
N ALA A 607 -4.10 32.68 -12.39
CA ALA A 607 -5.18 32.80 -11.41
C ALA A 607 -4.75 33.63 -10.18
N ASN A 608 -3.51 33.47 -9.73
CA ASN A 608 -2.96 34.07 -8.50
C ASN A 608 -1.77 35.01 -8.80
N PRO A 609 -2.02 36.23 -9.31
CA PRO A 609 -0.95 37.13 -9.76
C PRO A 609 -0.07 37.68 -8.62
N GLN A 610 -0.54 37.59 -7.37
CA GLN A 610 0.18 38.05 -6.18
C GLN A 610 1.19 37.00 -5.67
N ASP A 611 1.19 35.79 -6.22
CA ASP A 611 2.17 34.76 -5.85
C ASP A 611 3.51 34.99 -6.57
N GLU A 612 4.34 35.83 -5.97
CA GLU A 612 5.69 36.15 -6.48
C GLU A 612 6.60 34.91 -6.55
N LEU A 613 6.47 33.99 -5.59
CA LEU A 613 7.26 32.76 -5.55
C LEU A 613 6.88 31.82 -6.70
N GLY A 614 5.58 31.68 -6.95
CA GLY A 614 5.07 30.92 -8.08
C GLY A 614 5.48 31.51 -9.42
N LYS A 615 5.46 32.84 -9.54
CA LYS A 615 5.94 33.54 -10.75
C LYS A 615 7.44 33.31 -10.97
N ALA A 616 8.26 33.46 -9.91
CA ALA A 616 9.70 33.20 -9.98
C ALA A 616 10.00 31.75 -10.41
N THR A 617 9.25 30.78 -9.89
CA THR A 617 9.36 29.36 -10.27
C THR A 617 9.07 29.16 -11.76
N LEU A 618 8.00 29.77 -12.29
CA LEU A 618 7.66 29.71 -13.71
C LEU A 618 8.77 30.33 -14.58
N CYS A 619 9.31 31.49 -14.19
CA CYS A 619 10.41 32.13 -14.90
C CYS A 619 11.62 31.20 -14.99
N LYS A 620 12.02 30.58 -13.88
CA LYS A 620 13.14 29.62 -13.86
C LYS A 620 12.89 28.43 -14.77
N LEU A 621 11.73 27.79 -14.65
CA LEU A 621 11.39 26.62 -15.48
C LEU A 621 11.45 26.97 -16.96
N TYR A 622 10.84 28.09 -17.36
CA TYR A 622 10.85 28.53 -18.76
C TYR A 622 12.26 28.87 -19.26
N GLN A 623 13.02 29.68 -18.52
CA GLN A 623 14.35 30.13 -18.92
C GLN A 623 15.37 28.98 -18.98
N VAL A 624 15.38 28.11 -17.97
CA VAL A 624 16.36 27.02 -17.86
C VAL A 624 15.98 25.82 -18.71
N LYS A 625 14.71 25.40 -18.69
CA LYS A 625 14.30 24.15 -19.35
C LYS A 625 13.95 24.35 -20.82
N VAL A 626 13.19 25.40 -21.14
CA VAL A 626 12.71 25.64 -22.52
C VAL A 626 13.71 26.46 -23.33
N LEU A 627 14.17 27.59 -22.78
CA LEU A 627 15.11 28.46 -23.48
C LEU A 627 16.57 28.00 -23.37
N LYS A 628 16.87 27.10 -22.43
CA LYS A 628 18.23 26.61 -22.14
C LYS A 628 19.20 27.76 -21.88
N SER A 629 18.74 28.79 -21.15
CA SER A 629 19.58 29.91 -20.72
C SER A 629 20.72 29.41 -19.83
N ALA A 630 21.92 29.97 -20.03
CA ALA A 630 23.12 29.63 -19.24
C ALA A 630 23.24 30.46 -17.94
N GLN A 631 22.26 31.31 -17.65
CA GLN A 631 22.26 32.17 -16.46
C GLN A 631 22.09 31.37 -15.18
N SER A 632 22.80 31.77 -14.12
CA SER A 632 22.64 31.17 -12.79
C SER A 632 21.35 31.66 -12.12
N ASP A 633 20.87 30.94 -11.09
CA ASP A 633 19.69 31.35 -10.32
C ASP A 633 19.87 32.78 -9.74
N ASP A 634 21.06 33.11 -9.25
CA ASP A 634 21.38 34.44 -8.71
C ASP A 634 21.32 35.54 -9.78
N GLU A 635 21.68 35.23 -11.02
CA GLU A 635 21.60 36.17 -12.16
C GLU A 635 20.17 36.36 -12.66
N LEU A 636 19.37 35.29 -12.68
CA LEU A 636 17.95 35.31 -13.07
C LEU A 636 17.09 36.12 -12.09
N PHE A 637 17.43 36.09 -10.81
CA PHE A 637 16.62 36.71 -9.75
C PHE A 637 17.26 37.96 -9.10
N ALA A 638 18.29 38.53 -9.73
CA ALA A 638 18.97 39.74 -9.25
C ALA A 638 18.03 40.96 -9.12
N ASP A 639 16.97 41.01 -9.93
CA ASP A 639 15.94 42.06 -9.88
C ASP A 639 14.54 41.44 -9.95
N ILE A 640 13.98 41.14 -8.77
CA ILE A 640 12.66 40.52 -8.60
C ILE A 640 11.54 41.38 -9.21
N THR A 641 11.77 42.69 -9.40
CA THR A 641 10.76 43.59 -9.99
C THR A 641 10.59 43.41 -11.50
N LYS A 642 11.46 42.63 -12.16
CA LYS A 642 11.46 42.39 -13.62
C LYS A 642 11.13 40.95 -14.02
N LEU A 643 10.50 40.19 -13.14
CA LEU A 643 10.14 38.80 -13.43
C LEU A 643 9.25 38.66 -14.69
N ASP A 644 8.41 39.64 -14.98
CA ASP A 644 7.55 39.63 -16.18
C ASP A 644 8.34 39.72 -17.50
N ASP A 645 9.51 40.36 -17.49
CA ASP A 645 10.39 40.44 -18.68
C ASP A 645 11.01 39.08 -19.01
N LEU A 646 11.06 38.15 -18.05
CA LEU A 646 11.58 36.80 -18.22
C LEU A 646 10.54 35.80 -18.74
N LEU A 647 9.28 36.22 -18.89
CA LEU A 647 8.19 35.38 -19.41
C LEU A 647 7.86 35.73 -20.86
N PRO A 648 7.18 34.85 -21.61
CA PRO A 648 6.70 35.20 -22.94
C PRO A 648 5.82 36.45 -22.91
N ALA A 649 6.09 37.44 -23.78
CA ALA A 649 5.30 38.67 -23.85
C ALA A 649 3.78 38.41 -24.06
N ASN A 650 3.43 37.36 -24.79
CA ASN A 650 2.03 36.96 -24.99
C ASN A 650 1.37 36.47 -23.70
N TYR A 651 2.14 35.90 -22.77
CA TYR A 651 1.65 35.51 -21.45
C TYR A 651 1.51 36.73 -20.52
N ALA A 652 2.59 37.51 -20.40
CA ALA A 652 2.65 38.64 -19.47
C ALA A 652 1.65 39.76 -19.81
N ASN A 653 1.44 40.03 -21.11
CA ASN A 653 0.64 41.18 -21.55
C ASN A 653 -0.84 40.89 -21.83
N HIS A 654 -1.27 39.61 -21.92
CA HIS A 654 -2.63 39.24 -22.32
C HIS A 654 -3.39 38.44 -21.25
N ARG A 655 -3.15 38.75 -19.97
CA ARG A 655 -3.73 38.01 -18.84
C ARG A 655 -5.27 37.96 -18.86
N GLU A 656 -5.94 39.09 -19.10
CA GLU A 656 -7.41 39.13 -19.10
C GLU A 656 -8.02 38.28 -20.21
N GLU A 657 -7.40 38.26 -21.38
CA GLU A 657 -7.80 37.42 -22.50
C GLU A 657 -7.66 35.93 -22.15
N LEU A 658 -6.50 35.53 -21.62
CA LEU A 658 -6.20 34.14 -21.24
C LEU A 658 -7.18 33.63 -20.16
N LEU A 659 -7.53 34.44 -19.15
CA LEU A 659 -8.47 34.05 -18.10
C LEU A 659 -9.92 33.88 -18.59
N SER A 660 -10.26 34.44 -19.74
CA SER A 660 -11.60 34.32 -20.33
C SER A 660 -11.79 33.06 -21.18
N MET A 661 -10.70 32.32 -21.46
CA MET A 661 -10.73 31.13 -22.30
C MET A 661 -11.25 29.90 -21.54
N PRO A 662 -11.95 28.96 -22.23
CA PRO A 662 -12.21 27.64 -21.68
C PRO A 662 -10.92 26.94 -21.26
N LEU A 663 -10.93 26.22 -20.14
CA LEU A 663 -9.72 25.64 -19.54
C LEU A 663 -8.89 24.78 -20.50
N TYR A 664 -9.56 23.97 -21.34
CA TYR A 664 -8.88 23.14 -22.33
C TYR A 664 -8.17 23.97 -23.41
N GLU A 665 -8.86 24.98 -23.97
CA GLU A 665 -8.30 25.91 -24.96
C GLU A 665 -7.18 26.77 -24.37
N LEU A 666 -7.32 27.19 -23.11
CA LEU A 666 -6.28 27.90 -22.38
C LEU A 666 -5.02 27.05 -22.25
N ALA A 667 -5.15 25.76 -21.91
CA ALA A 667 -4.02 24.86 -21.82
C ALA A 667 -3.30 24.69 -23.17
N GLU A 668 -4.04 24.52 -24.27
CA GLU A 668 -3.46 24.50 -25.62
C GLU A 668 -2.74 25.81 -25.95
N ARG A 669 -3.34 26.95 -25.60
CA ARG A 669 -2.75 28.26 -25.84
C ARG A 669 -1.45 28.46 -25.04
N LEU A 670 -1.40 27.98 -23.80
CA LEU A 670 -0.19 28.02 -22.97
C LEU A 670 0.90 27.10 -23.50
N PHE A 671 0.55 25.93 -24.03
CA PHE A 671 1.50 25.03 -24.69
C PHE A 671 2.25 25.73 -25.83
N ASP A 672 1.53 26.51 -26.64
CA ASP A 672 2.11 27.30 -27.72
C ASP A 672 2.93 28.50 -27.22
N ILE A 673 2.37 29.29 -26.28
CA ILE A 673 3.02 30.50 -25.75
C ILE A 673 4.37 30.17 -25.11
N PHE A 674 4.43 29.10 -24.32
CA PHE A 674 5.66 28.64 -23.68
C PHE A 674 6.52 27.75 -24.58
N GLN A 675 6.15 27.55 -25.84
CA GLN A 675 6.91 26.77 -26.82
C GLN A 675 7.31 25.38 -26.31
N ILE A 676 6.37 24.72 -25.63
CA ILE A 676 6.62 23.44 -24.95
C ILE A 676 7.01 22.34 -25.94
N SER A 677 6.64 22.47 -27.22
CA SER A 677 7.11 21.61 -28.32
C SER A 677 8.63 21.48 -28.43
N ARG A 678 9.42 22.39 -27.84
CA ARG A 678 10.88 22.27 -27.73
C ARG A 678 11.35 21.14 -26.80
N LEU A 679 10.49 20.67 -25.88
CA LEU A 679 10.74 19.56 -24.96
C LEU A 679 10.25 18.25 -25.58
N SER A 680 10.85 17.84 -26.70
CA SER A 680 10.37 16.71 -27.53
C SER A 680 10.34 15.36 -26.80
N GLU A 681 11.17 15.19 -25.78
CA GLU A 681 11.23 13.97 -24.95
C GLU A 681 10.06 13.85 -23.97
N GLN A 682 9.23 14.90 -23.81
CA GLN A 682 8.15 14.92 -22.82
C GLN A 682 6.74 14.85 -23.43
N SER A 683 6.63 14.51 -24.73
CA SER A 683 5.34 14.48 -25.44
C SER A 683 4.32 13.53 -24.80
N ALA A 684 4.77 12.37 -24.28
CA ALA A 684 3.90 11.41 -23.61
C ALA A 684 3.23 12.00 -22.35
N TYR A 685 3.97 12.80 -21.58
CA TYR A 685 3.46 13.48 -20.39
C TYR A 685 2.44 14.56 -20.75
N VAL A 686 2.69 15.32 -21.81
CA VAL A 686 1.76 16.36 -22.28
C VAL A 686 0.43 15.74 -22.74
N CYS A 687 0.46 14.64 -23.49
CA CYS A 687 -0.77 13.93 -23.87
C CYS A 687 -1.55 13.45 -22.64
N ALA A 688 -0.86 12.81 -21.69
CA ALA A 688 -1.48 12.36 -20.45
C ALA A 688 -2.08 13.52 -19.64
N PHE A 689 -1.44 14.70 -19.64
CA PHE A 689 -1.99 15.90 -19.01
C PHE A 689 -3.31 16.36 -19.66
N PHE A 690 -3.39 16.40 -20.99
CA PHE A 690 -4.63 16.76 -21.68
C PHE A 690 -5.75 15.73 -21.45
N ASP A 691 -5.44 14.44 -21.42
CA ASP A 691 -6.41 13.39 -21.09
C ASP A 691 -7.00 13.59 -19.67
N GLN A 692 -6.13 13.90 -18.68
CA GLN A 692 -6.57 14.19 -17.32
C GLN A 692 -7.38 15.49 -17.24
N LEU A 693 -6.99 16.53 -18.00
CA LEU A 693 -7.73 17.78 -18.08
C LEU A 693 -9.14 17.57 -18.64
N SER A 694 -9.28 16.75 -19.68
CA SER A 694 -10.58 16.37 -20.23
C SER A 694 -11.43 15.59 -19.23
N SER A 695 -10.84 14.63 -18.49
CA SER A 695 -11.55 13.91 -17.43
C SER A 695 -12.04 14.85 -16.34
N PHE A 696 -11.17 15.74 -15.85
CA PHE A 696 -11.52 16.72 -14.82
C PHE A 696 -12.67 17.63 -15.25
N ILE A 697 -12.64 18.12 -16.49
CA ILE A 697 -13.72 18.94 -17.05
C ILE A 697 -15.02 18.13 -17.06
N ASN A 698 -15.02 16.89 -17.56
CA ASN A 698 -16.22 16.05 -17.59
C ASN A 698 -16.83 15.80 -16.20
N ASP A 699 -16.00 15.61 -15.17
CA ASP A 699 -16.45 15.34 -13.80
C ASP A 699 -16.94 16.60 -13.05
N ASN A 700 -16.57 17.80 -13.52
CA ASN A 700 -16.84 19.07 -12.85
C ASN A 700 -17.68 20.05 -13.70
N ILE A 701 -18.22 19.62 -14.83
CA ILE A 701 -19.25 20.38 -15.55
C ILE A 701 -20.52 20.38 -14.70
N ALA A 702 -20.86 21.57 -14.20
CA ALA A 702 -22.19 21.93 -13.69
C ALA A 702 -23.16 22.17 -14.85
#